data_AF-A0A2I2FVI6-F1
#
_entry.id   AF-A0A2I2FVI6-F1
#
_cell.length_a   1.000
_cell.length_b   1.000
_cell.length_c   1.000
_cell.angle_alpha   90.00
_cell.angle_beta   90.00
_cell.angle_gamma   90.00
#
_symmetry.space_group_name_H-M   'P 1'
#
loop_
_entity.id
_entity.type
_entity.pdbx_description
1 polymer ?
#
loop_
_entity_poly.entity_id
_entity_poly.type
_entity_poly.pdbx_seq_one_letter_code
_entity_poly.pdbx_strand_id
1 'polypeptide(L)'
;MYTQRPLAYAPTPYSYTPNPALSASINLDEEVKLASSSTERDLYESLAEIYSIIVTLDGLEKAYIKDVVTEAEYTETCTRLLKQYKSSLGDDTVAREFVDLETFKRTWGLECPRATERLRIGLPATVEQASHSTPAANLGSAAAGPAAGASGSLILTATENFITFLDALKLNMVSKDALHPLLSEVIQSVNKVTDGDFENRGKIIQWLIALNQMRATEELSEEQARELAFDIEQAYQGFKSTLGADPEEPLHVLDLPQIHTKPSGTEILRALDLLAIKPRSFGSSSKTQEAAKGRSVHPAGITRYLTTIISSSLSWLDTDELREAVWDATSARLSERCGRTAMPAMSRLFTVPSLSGEELTLTLHEPSLTADNLGMKTWVSSYLLSQRLHSVLESTPPLVPSTATIPKTDRTLRALELGSGTGLVGLAFAAIHGESASVHLTDLPVIVPNLAHNAALNVELLTKSNAHVTTGVLDWSVDPEPLSTPQGKYDLILAADPLYSPKHPKWLVDTIGHWLSRGLDARVVVEMPLRDAYLPQVQEFRQRMTDTGLTAVDEGEEIGYDDWETADGGALAVRYIKMVIGLLTIAAIPTVTGASLAVSEQRKANQRKEDERRMRKFHIDVESAGETQEDSEVNGKRFVVRDEKIYLDDPEESNRQTPSHTSQAFYIEYPELDHMKHLDRGNGLVTSVTHIPPLLHWIYADKETHQLKYGNRTGSAEHIVGPWDWTDEEKTITLEENRQFVAVQEEDGAWAVYFDRDRDDLEGVLEEQGKLDNAFAPINLKRSMVPQASNDNS
;
A
#
# COMPACT_ATOMS: atom_id res chain seq x y z
N MET A 1 -102.02 -22.34 23.60
CA MET A 1 -100.95 -23.24 24.09
C MET A 1 -99.70 -22.96 23.27
N TYR A 2 -98.55 -23.01 23.93
CA TYR A 2 -97.18 -22.65 23.52
C TYR A 2 -96.73 -21.20 23.85
N THR A 3 -95.79 -21.17 24.78
CA THR A 3 -95.12 -20.05 25.46
C THR A 3 -93.90 -19.59 24.69
N GLN A 4 -93.55 -18.29 24.76
CA GLN A 4 -92.15 -17.80 24.70
C GLN A 4 -92.04 -16.35 25.22
N ARG A 5 -90.97 -16.10 26.00
CA ARG A 5 -90.46 -14.87 26.66
C ARG A 5 -90.39 -13.62 25.74
N PRO A 6 -90.17 -12.34 26.18
CA PRO A 6 -89.33 -11.83 27.29
C PRO A 6 -89.97 -10.63 28.07
N LEU A 7 -89.40 -10.01 29.13
CA LEU A 7 -88.23 -9.10 29.16
C LEU A 7 -87.72 -8.89 30.61
N ALA A 8 -86.41 -8.67 30.71
CA ALA A 8 -85.65 -8.56 31.95
C ALA A 8 -85.80 -7.19 32.63
N TYR A 9 -85.88 -7.25 33.95
CA TYR A 9 -85.95 -6.18 34.93
C TYR A 9 -84.60 -5.47 35.08
N ALA A 10 -84.59 -4.13 35.00
CA ALA A 10 -83.49 -3.30 35.48
C ALA A 10 -83.96 -2.55 36.73
N PRO A 11 -83.41 -2.83 37.93
CA PRO A 11 -83.64 -2.00 39.10
C PRO A 11 -82.65 -0.83 39.15
N THR A 12 -83.17 0.38 39.26
CA THR A 12 -82.44 1.56 39.73
C THR A 12 -82.22 1.48 41.24
N PRO A 13 -81.02 1.73 41.78
CA PRO A 13 -80.84 2.03 43.20
C PRO A 13 -80.75 3.56 43.43
N TYR A 14 -81.52 3.99 44.42
CA TYR A 14 -81.54 5.33 45.00
C TYR A 14 -80.33 5.61 45.90
N SER A 15 -80.11 6.92 46.17
CA SER A 15 -79.39 7.52 47.30
C SER A 15 -77.86 7.56 47.27
N TYR A 16 -77.32 8.61 46.63
CA TYR A 16 -75.97 9.11 46.91
C TYR A 16 -76.00 9.90 48.22
N THR A 17 -75.36 9.36 49.26
CA THR A 17 -74.94 10.12 50.44
C THR A 17 -73.46 10.44 50.26
N PRO A 18 -73.05 11.72 50.19
CA PRO A 18 -71.64 12.05 50.02
C PRO A 18 -70.86 11.58 51.25
N ASN A 19 -69.78 10.83 51.03
CA ASN A 19 -68.86 10.44 52.09
C ASN A 19 -68.08 11.69 52.56
N PRO A 20 -68.26 12.18 53.81
CA PRO A 20 -67.59 13.39 54.27
C PRO A 20 -66.08 13.24 54.45
N ALA A 21 -65.55 12.01 54.35
CA ALA A 21 -64.12 11.71 54.44
C ALA A 21 -63.28 12.13 53.22
N LEU A 22 -63.92 12.53 52.11
CA LEU A 22 -63.26 13.08 50.92
C LEU A 22 -63.86 14.46 50.58
N SER A 23 -64.05 15.29 51.59
CA SER A 23 -64.35 16.71 51.40
C SER A 23 -63.05 17.42 51.02
N ALA A 24 -62.97 17.94 49.79
CA ALA A 24 -61.85 18.75 49.36
C ALA A 24 -61.70 19.95 50.33
N SER A 25 -60.58 20.04 51.02
CA SER A 25 -60.22 21.19 51.88
C SER A 25 -59.79 22.42 51.09
N ILE A 26 -59.98 22.39 49.77
CA ILE A 26 -59.52 23.38 48.80
C ILE A 26 -60.78 24.06 48.27
N ASN A 27 -60.83 25.39 48.38
CA ASN A 27 -61.91 26.18 47.84
C ASN A 27 -61.92 26.04 46.31
N LEU A 28 -63.01 25.55 45.73
CA LEU A 28 -63.14 25.28 44.28
C LEU A 28 -63.15 26.57 43.44
N ASP A 29 -63.39 27.72 44.07
CA ASP A 29 -63.39 29.03 43.42
C ASP A 29 -62.02 29.75 43.55
N GLU A 30 -61.02 29.14 44.19
CA GLU A 30 -59.67 29.68 44.29
C GLU A 30 -58.70 29.00 43.30
N GLU A 31 -57.89 29.82 42.62
CA GLU A 31 -56.88 29.36 41.68
C GLU A 31 -55.71 28.71 42.45
N VAL A 32 -55.53 27.39 42.30
CA VAL A 32 -54.46 26.65 42.96
C VAL A 32 -53.14 26.92 42.26
N LYS A 33 -52.21 27.58 42.98
CA LYS A 33 -50.83 27.77 42.49
C LYS A 33 -50.03 26.49 42.71
N LEU A 34 -49.58 25.88 41.60
CA LEU A 34 -48.81 24.63 41.61
C LEU A 34 -47.34 24.80 42.06
N ALA A 35 -46.80 26.02 41.99
CA ALA A 35 -45.45 26.35 42.46
C ALA A 35 -45.40 27.82 42.91
N SER A 36 -44.54 28.13 43.88
CA SER A 36 -44.36 29.48 44.44
C SER A 36 -43.26 30.29 43.73
N SER A 37 -42.35 29.62 43.01
CA SER A 37 -41.26 30.25 42.23
C SER A 37 -40.96 29.50 40.93
N SER A 38 -40.21 30.12 40.00
CA SER A 38 -39.75 29.42 38.78
C SER A 38 -38.78 28.30 39.09
N THR A 39 -37.84 28.53 40.00
CA THR A 39 -36.86 27.52 40.43
C THR A 39 -37.51 26.30 41.08
N GLU A 40 -38.58 26.50 41.86
CA GLU A 40 -39.35 25.39 42.43
C GLU A 40 -40.09 24.60 41.34
N ARG A 41 -40.62 25.29 40.32
CA ARG A 41 -41.28 24.64 39.19
C ARG A 41 -40.30 23.78 38.40
N ASP A 42 -39.13 24.31 38.06
CA ASP A 42 -38.11 23.62 37.28
C ASP A 42 -37.57 22.38 38.04
N LEU A 43 -37.44 22.49 39.37
CA LEU A 43 -37.10 21.39 40.26
C LEU A 43 -38.15 20.26 40.22
N TYR A 44 -39.43 20.60 40.38
CA TYR A 44 -40.50 19.59 40.30
C TYR A 44 -40.68 19.02 38.89
N GLU A 45 -40.40 19.78 37.84
CA GLU A 45 -40.39 19.29 36.46
C GLU A 45 -39.27 18.26 36.25
N SER A 46 -38.07 18.54 36.79
CA SER A 46 -36.94 17.60 36.76
C SER A 46 -37.21 16.33 37.59
N LEU A 47 -37.83 16.45 38.77
CA LEU A 47 -38.24 15.29 39.58
C LEU A 47 -39.37 14.49 38.90
N ALA A 48 -40.29 15.16 38.20
CA ALA A 48 -41.33 14.52 37.42
C ALA A 48 -40.76 13.78 36.21
N GLU A 49 -39.73 14.32 35.56
CA GLU A 49 -38.99 13.63 34.49
C GLU A 49 -38.35 12.34 35.04
N ILE A 50 -37.64 12.40 36.17
CA ILE A 50 -37.06 11.23 36.83
C ILE A 50 -38.13 10.19 37.16
N TYR A 51 -39.26 10.62 37.73
CA TYR A 51 -40.41 9.75 38.02
C TYR A 51 -40.90 9.07 36.74
N SER A 52 -41.08 9.83 35.65
CA SER A 52 -41.54 9.32 34.37
C SER A 52 -40.58 8.28 33.79
N ILE A 53 -39.26 8.54 33.86
CA ILE A 53 -38.23 7.62 33.37
C ILE A 53 -38.29 6.30 34.13
N ILE A 54 -38.42 6.32 35.46
CA ILE A 54 -38.51 5.10 36.29
C ILE A 54 -39.72 4.25 35.86
N VAL A 55 -40.89 4.87 35.70
CA VAL A 55 -42.12 4.16 35.31
C VAL A 55 -42.04 3.63 33.89
N THR A 56 -41.55 4.44 32.95
CA THR A 56 -41.38 4.06 31.55
C THR A 56 -40.38 2.94 31.39
N LEU A 57 -39.28 2.98 32.14
CA LEU A 57 -38.26 1.93 32.14
C LEU A 57 -38.84 0.61 32.66
N ASP A 58 -39.66 0.61 33.72
CA ASP A 58 -40.28 -0.64 34.23
C ASP A 58 -41.26 -1.24 33.21
N GLY A 59 -42.00 -0.37 32.51
CA GLY A 59 -42.87 -0.74 31.40
C GLY A 59 -42.09 -1.32 30.21
N LEU A 60 -40.96 -0.71 29.86
CA LEU A 60 -40.07 -1.16 28.79
C LEU A 60 -39.46 -2.54 29.10
N GLU A 61 -38.95 -2.73 30.32
CA GLU A 61 -38.46 -4.04 30.78
C GLU A 61 -39.54 -5.11 30.69
N LYS A 62 -40.76 -4.79 31.12
CA LYS A 62 -41.89 -5.72 31.06
C LYS A 62 -42.33 -6.02 29.63
N ALA A 63 -42.23 -5.07 28.71
CA ALA A 63 -42.57 -5.25 27.30
C ALA A 63 -41.53 -6.13 26.59
N TYR A 64 -40.25 -5.94 26.90
CA TYR A 64 -39.17 -6.77 26.38
C TYR A 64 -39.24 -8.21 26.88
N ILE A 65 -39.47 -8.43 28.19
CA ILE A 65 -39.68 -9.79 28.76
C ILE A 65 -40.87 -10.53 28.12
N LYS A 66 -41.82 -9.80 27.54
CA LYS A 66 -43.00 -10.35 26.86
C LYS A 66 -42.84 -10.46 25.35
N ASP A 67 -41.64 -10.23 24.82
CA ASP A 67 -41.31 -10.20 23.39
C ASP A 67 -42.19 -9.23 22.57
N VAL A 68 -42.68 -8.15 23.21
CA VAL A 68 -43.53 -7.13 22.56
C VAL A 68 -42.67 -6.09 21.81
N VAL A 69 -41.43 -5.88 22.26
CA VAL A 69 -40.48 -4.94 21.69
C VAL A 69 -39.24 -5.72 21.25
N THR A 70 -38.69 -5.38 20.09
CA THR A 70 -37.49 -6.06 19.58
C THR A 70 -36.25 -5.73 20.41
N GLU A 71 -35.24 -6.59 20.33
CA GLU A 71 -33.98 -6.43 21.07
C GLU A 71 -33.27 -5.10 20.77
N ALA A 72 -33.25 -4.69 19.50
CA ALA A 72 -32.63 -3.45 19.05
C ALA A 72 -33.37 -2.22 19.61
N GLU A 73 -34.71 -2.19 19.46
CA GLU A 73 -35.55 -1.08 19.94
C GLU A 73 -35.49 -0.94 21.46
N TYR A 74 -35.46 -2.06 22.17
CA TYR A 74 -35.28 -2.10 23.61
C TYR A 74 -33.92 -1.52 24.03
N THR A 75 -32.83 -1.99 23.41
CA THR A 75 -31.46 -1.58 23.76
C THR A 75 -31.26 -0.09 23.54
N GLU A 76 -31.71 0.44 22.40
CA GLU A 76 -31.64 1.87 22.09
C GLU A 76 -32.45 2.70 23.09
N THR A 77 -33.70 2.31 23.34
CA THR A 77 -34.61 3.07 24.21
C THR A 77 -34.15 3.03 25.67
N CYS A 78 -33.71 1.88 26.17
CA CYS A 78 -33.19 1.71 27.53
C CYS A 78 -31.92 2.56 27.74
N THR A 79 -30.99 2.53 26.78
CA THR A 79 -29.75 3.34 26.84
C THR A 79 -30.06 4.84 26.91
N ARG A 80 -31.02 5.31 26.12
CA ARG A 80 -31.45 6.71 26.14
C ARG A 80 -32.07 7.12 27.48
N LEU A 81 -32.97 6.30 28.03
CA LEU A 81 -33.62 6.55 29.33
C LEU A 81 -32.60 6.57 30.48
N LEU A 82 -31.64 5.64 30.48
CA LEU A 82 -30.57 5.60 31.48
C LEU A 82 -29.67 6.85 31.40
N LYS A 83 -29.38 7.34 30.19
CA LYS A 83 -28.61 8.57 29.99
C LYS A 83 -29.36 9.80 30.50
N GLN A 84 -30.66 9.90 30.21
CA GLN A 84 -31.50 10.99 30.69
C GLN A 84 -31.58 10.99 32.22
N TYR A 85 -31.82 9.84 32.84
CA TYR A 85 -31.84 9.69 34.29
C TYR A 85 -30.54 10.18 34.95
N LYS A 86 -29.37 9.78 34.41
CA LYS A 86 -28.08 10.25 34.92
C LYS A 86 -27.88 11.76 34.73
N SER A 87 -28.36 12.31 33.62
CA SER A 87 -28.27 13.74 33.32
C SER A 87 -29.12 14.59 34.28
N SER A 88 -30.35 14.16 34.57
CA SER A 88 -31.25 14.89 35.49
C SER A 88 -30.72 14.89 36.93
N LEU A 89 -29.97 13.85 37.33
CA LEU A 89 -29.27 13.79 38.62
C LEU A 89 -27.93 14.54 38.65
N GLY A 90 -27.51 15.15 37.55
CA GLY A 90 -26.32 16.00 37.51
C GLY A 90 -26.51 17.37 38.18
N ASP A 91 -27.74 17.81 38.40
CA ASP A 91 -28.06 19.04 39.13
C ASP A 91 -28.05 18.79 40.65
N ASP A 92 -27.19 19.51 41.38
CA ASP A 92 -27.02 19.37 42.84
C ASP A 92 -28.31 19.63 43.64
N THR A 93 -29.22 20.45 43.13
CA THR A 93 -30.51 20.73 43.79
C THR A 93 -31.49 19.57 43.62
N VAL A 94 -31.54 19.00 42.41
CA VAL A 94 -32.36 17.82 42.10
C VAL A 94 -31.82 16.59 42.83
N ALA A 95 -30.50 16.37 42.82
CA ALA A 95 -29.87 15.24 43.51
C ALA A 95 -30.11 15.27 45.02
N ARG A 96 -30.16 16.47 45.63
CA ARG A 96 -30.43 16.64 47.06
C ARG A 96 -31.86 16.29 47.44
N GLU A 97 -32.85 16.69 46.63
CA GLU A 97 -34.27 16.34 46.87
C GLU A 97 -34.59 14.90 46.46
N PHE A 98 -33.88 14.35 45.45
CA PHE A 98 -34.00 12.95 45.05
C PHE A 98 -33.46 12.00 46.14
N VAL A 99 -32.39 12.39 46.83
CA VAL A 99 -31.69 11.64 47.90
C VAL A 99 -31.09 10.32 47.40
N ASP A 100 -31.93 9.31 47.23
CA ASP A 100 -31.58 7.98 46.72
C ASP A 100 -32.82 7.31 46.12
N LEU A 101 -32.59 6.30 45.26
CA LEU A 101 -33.66 5.65 44.51
C LEU A 101 -34.74 5.01 45.41
N GLU A 102 -34.37 4.42 46.54
CA GLU A 102 -35.34 3.75 47.42
C GLU A 102 -36.14 4.77 48.24
N THR A 103 -35.50 5.84 48.69
CA THR A 103 -36.16 6.96 49.37
C THR A 103 -37.14 7.66 48.42
N PHE A 104 -36.73 7.95 47.18
CA PHE A 104 -37.60 8.57 46.17
C PHE A 104 -38.82 7.69 45.85
N LYS A 105 -38.61 6.38 45.64
CA LYS A 105 -39.71 5.43 45.39
C LYS A 105 -40.71 5.37 46.54
N ARG A 106 -40.24 5.39 47.78
CA ARG A 106 -41.11 5.39 48.97
C ARG A 106 -41.92 6.68 49.09
N THR A 107 -41.29 7.83 48.83
CA THR A 107 -41.94 9.15 48.91
C THR A 107 -43.07 9.28 47.89
N TRP A 108 -42.90 8.76 46.68
CA TRP A 108 -43.86 8.89 45.58
C TRP A 108 -44.70 7.63 45.30
N GLY A 109 -44.58 6.59 46.13
CA GLY A 109 -45.39 5.37 46.02
C GLY A 109 -45.12 4.53 44.76
N LEU A 110 -43.87 4.46 44.31
CA LEU A 110 -43.48 3.74 43.08
C LEU A 110 -43.19 2.26 43.33
N GLU A 111 -43.96 1.37 42.69
CA GLU A 111 -43.73 -0.08 42.66
C GLU A 111 -43.14 -0.53 41.31
N CYS A 112 -41.87 -0.20 41.08
CA CYS A 112 -41.16 -0.47 39.82
C CYS A 112 -39.93 -1.37 40.04
N PRO A 113 -40.10 -2.68 40.33
CA PRO A 113 -38.99 -3.57 40.70
C PRO A 113 -38.00 -3.82 39.56
N ARG A 114 -38.43 -3.84 38.28
CA ARG A 114 -37.55 -4.10 37.13
C ARG A 114 -36.71 -2.87 36.80
N ALA A 115 -37.34 -1.70 36.81
CA ALA A 115 -36.61 -0.44 36.65
C ALA A 115 -35.59 -0.22 37.77
N THR A 116 -35.92 -0.64 39.01
CA THR A 116 -35.00 -0.51 40.16
C THR A 116 -33.70 -1.28 39.90
N GLU A 117 -33.82 -2.53 39.46
CA GLU A 117 -32.64 -3.34 39.15
C GLU A 117 -31.87 -2.75 37.96
N ARG A 118 -32.59 -2.32 36.92
CA ARG A 118 -31.95 -1.72 35.75
C ARG A 118 -31.21 -0.42 36.04
N LEU A 119 -31.76 0.46 36.86
CA LEU A 119 -31.10 1.71 37.27
C LEU A 119 -29.88 1.46 38.16
N ARG A 120 -29.90 0.36 38.94
CA ARG A 120 -28.75 -0.06 39.76
C ARG A 120 -27.60 -0.59 38.91
N ILE A 121 -27.91 -1.35 37.86
CA ILE A 121 -26.92 -1.93 36.94
C ILE A 121 -26.40 -0.88 35.95
N GLY A 122 -27.27 -0.01 35.46
CA GLY A 122 -26.90 1.10 34.57
C GLY A 122 -26.61 0.72 33.12
N LEU A 123 -26.97 -0.51 32.69
CA LEU A 123 -26.84 -1.04 31.32
C LEU A 123 -28.06 -1.88 30.91
N PRO A 124 -28.49 -1.91 29.64
CA PRO A 124 -29.61 -2.74 29.16
C PRO A 124 -29.44 -4.26 29.37
N ALA A 125 -30.55 -5.03 29.37
CA ALA A 125 -30.55 -6.46 29.72
C ALA A 125 -29.90 -7.31 28.65
N THR A 126 -29.98 -6.86 27.41
CA THR A 126 -29.32 -7.45 26.24
C THR A 126 -27.81 -7.48 26.40
N VAL A 127 -27.24 -6.47 27.05
CA VAL A 127 -25.81 -6.38 27.37
C VAL A 127 -25.45 -7.30 28.56
N GLU A 128 -26.41 -7.55 29.45
CA GLU A 128 -26.28 -8.33 30.69
C GLU A 128 -26.50 -9.85 30.51
N GLN A 129 -27.47 -10.25 29.68
CA GLN A 129 -28.00 -11.63 29.54
C GLN A 129 -27.45 -12.44 28.36
N ALA A 130 -26.41 -11.99 27.66
CA ALA A 130 -25.70 -12.80 26.65
C ALA A 130 -25.17 -14.17 27.17
N SER A 131 -25.34 -14.46 28.47
CA SER A 131 -24.87 -15.63 29.20
C SER A 131 -25.89 -16.79 29.37
N HIS A 132 -27.15 -16.71 28.93
CA HIS A 132 -28.08 -17.86 29.07
C HIS A 132 -29.07 -18.07 27.91
N SER A 133 -28.63 -18.76 26.85
CA SER A 133 -29.52 -19.66 26.08
C SER A 133 -28.75 -20.87 25.52
N THR A 134 -29.34 -22.07 25.64
CA THR A 134 -28.89 -23.36 25.06
C THR A 134 -30.15 -24.11 24.58
N PRO A 135 -30.07 -25.18 23.75
CA PRO A 135 -29.26 -25.43 22.56
C PRO A 135 -30.11 -25.87 21.33
N ALA A 136 -29.50 -25.76 20.13
CA ALA A 136 -29.76 -26.52 18.89
C ALA A 136 -31.17 -26.54 18.25
N ALA A 137 -31.27 -25.90 17.08
CA ALA A 137 -31.92 -26.52 15.91
C ALA A 137 -31.22 -26.04 14.62
N ASN A 138 -30.55 -26.97 13.96
CA ASN A 138 -30.00 -26.85 12.61
C ASN A 138 -31.07 -26.37 11.61
N LEU A 139 -30.73 -25.37 10.79
CA LEU A 139 -31.14 -25.30 9.38
C LEU A 139 -30.29 -24.26 8.63
N GLY A 140 -29.49 -24.75 7.68
CA GLY A 140 -29.19 -24.05 6.42
C GLY A 140 -28.00 -23.10 6.39
N SER A 141 -26.88 -23.58 5.86
CA SER A 141 -25.76 -22.73 5.41
C SER A 141 -26.23 -21.78 4.29
N ALA A 142 -25.90 -20.49 4.42
CA ALA A 142 -25.72 -19.61 3.27
C ALA A 142 -24.35 -18.93 3.41
N ALA A 143 -23.50 -19.20 2.43
CA ALA A 143 -22.13 -18.72 2.36
C ALA A 143 -22.07 -17.18 2.29
N ALA A 144 -21.34 -16.57 3.21
CA ALA A 144 -20.74 -15.25 3.06
C ALA A 144 -19.24 -15.41 3.33
N GLY A 145 -18.40 -15.04 2.37
CA GLY A 145 -16.94 -15.11 2.49
C GLY A 145 -16.40 -14.20 3.60
N PRO A 146 -15.19 -14.48 4.13
CA PRO A 146 -14.66 -13.74 5.25
C PRO A 146 -14.27 -12.32 4.83
N ALA A 147 -14.97 -11.33 5.37
CA ALA A 147 -14.55 -9.94 5.38
C ALA A 147 -13.38 -9.77 6.37
N ALA A 148 -12.16 -10.12 5.94
CA ALA A 148 -10.94 -10.13 6.75
C ALA A 148 -10.42 -8.73 7.18
N GLY A 149 -11.20 -7.66 7.02
CA GLY A 149 -10.81 -6.30 7.41
C GLY A 149 -11.50 -5.73 8.65
N ALA A 150 -12.68 -6.23 9.02
CA ALA A 150 -13.51 -5.60 10.06
C ALA A 150 -13.23 -6.13 11.48
N SER A 151 -13.00 -7.45 11.64
CA SER A 151 -12.78 -8.04 12.97
C SER A 151 -11.45 -7.64 13.60
N GLY A 152 -10.39 -7.46 12.82
CA GLY A 152 -9.05 -7.10 13.34
C GLY A 152 -8.99 -5.71 13.99
N SER A 153 -9.66 -4.72 13.38
CA SER A 153 -9.75 -3.36 13.93
C SER A 153 -10.53 -3.32 15.25
N LEU A 154 -11.59 -4.13 15.36
CA LEU A 154 -12.39 -4.24 16.58
C LEU A 154 -11.60 -4.95 17.71
N ILE A 155 -10.87 -6.01 17.38
CA ILE A 155 -9.98 -6.72 18.33
C ILE A 155 -8.86 -5.81 18.84
N LEU A 156 -8.24 -5.02 17.94
CA LEU A 156 -7.22 -4.04 18.30
C LEU A 156 -7.78 -2.99 19.26
N THR A 157 -8.93 -2.42 18.93
CA THR A 157 -9.61 -1.42 19.78
C THR A 157 -9.93 -1.99 21.17
N ALA A 158 -10.42 -3.23 21.25
CA ALA A 158 -10.69 -3.87 22.55
C ALA A 158 -9.40 -4.10 23.35
N THR A 159 -8.33 -4.52 22.67
CA THR A 159 -7.01 -4.73 23.28
C THR A 159 -6.43 -3.43 23.83
N GLU A 160 -6.52 -2.33 23.08
CA GLU A 160 -6.09 -1.00 23.50
C GLU A 160 -6.85 -0.51 24.72
N ASN A 161 -8.16 -0.74 24.79
CA ASN A 161 -8.98 -0.34 25.93
C ASN A 161 -8.61 -1.11 27.21
N PHE A 162 -8.33 -2.42 27.12
CA PHE A 162 -7.82 -3.19 28.26
C PHE A 162 -6.48 -2.65 28.77
N ILE A 163 -5.54 -2.36 27.87
CA ILE A 163 -4.23 -1.80 28.22
C ILE A 163 -4.37 -0.43 28.87
N THR A 164 -5.20 0.43 28.28
CA THR A 164 -5.45 1.79 28.78
C THR A 164 -6.02 1.76 30.20
N PHE A 165 -6.96 0.86 30.48
CA PHE A 165 -7.52 0.68 31.82
C PHE A 165 -6.46 0.19 32.84
N LEU A 166 -5.67 -0.83 32.48
CA LEU A 166 -4.64 -1.38 33.36
C LEU A 166 -3.51 -0.37 33.63
N ASP A 167 -3.15 0.45 32.65
CA ASP A 167 -2.15 1.50 32.81
C ASP A 167 -2.67 2.66 33.67
N ALA A 168 -3.94 3.03 33.57
CA ALA A 168 -4.56 3.99 34.49
C ALA A 168 -4.45 3.53 35.95
N LEU A 169 -4.69 2.25 36.23
CA LEU A 169 -4.51 1.68 37.57
C LEU A 169 -3.04 1.68 38.02
N LYS A 170 -2.09 1.36 37.12
CA LYS A 170 -0.64 1.44 37.43
C LYS A 170 -0.16 2.87 37.69
N LEU A 171 -0.82 3.87 37.09
CA LEU A 171 -0.58 5.29 37.33
C LEU A 171 -1.29 5.82 38.58
N ASN A 172 -1.88 4.93 39.40
CA ASN A 172 -2.57 5.24 40.64
C ASN A 172 -3.83 6.12 40.44
N MET A 173 -4.49 6.01 39.29
CA MET A 173 -5.78 6.63 39.03
C MET A 173 -6.88 5.75 39.63
N VAL A 174 -7.33 6.05 40.85
CA VAL A 174 -8.25 5.18 41.64
C VAL A 174 -9.62 5.81 41.92
N SER A 175 -9.89 7.00 41.38
CA SER A 175 -11.17 7.68 41.54
C SER A 175 -12.24 7.14 40.56
N LYS A 176 -13.51 7.18 40.98
CA LYS A 176 -14.64 6.72 40.14
C LYS A 176 -14.69 7.43 38.79
N ASP A 177 -14.55 8.76 38.78
CA ASP A 177 -14.61 9.59 37.57
C ASP A 177 -13.52 9.23 36.54
N ALA A 178 -12.36 8.75 36.99
CA ALA A 178 -11.29 8.27 36.14
C ALA A 178 -11.49 6.82 35.67
N LEU A 179 -11.90 5.91 36.56
CA LEU A 179 -11.98 4.48 36.27
C LEU A 179 -13.26 4.07 35.55
N HIS A 180 -14.40 4.70 35.87
CA HIS A 180 -15.70 4.31 35.34
C HIS A 180 -15.81 4.47 33.81
N PRO A 181 -15.36 5.57 33.17
CA PRO A 181 -15.39 5.71 31.72
C PRO A 181 -14.55 4.62 31.03
N LEU A 182 -13.33 4.38 31.52
CA LEU A 182 -12.40 3.40 30.97
C LEU A 182 -12.94 1.96 31.07
N LEU A 183 -13.52 1.58 32.21
CA LEU A 183 -14.12 0.25 32.38
C LEU A 183 -15.35 0.06 31.49
N SER A 184 -16.11 1.14 31.25
CA SER A 184 -17.27 1.14 30.35
C SER A 184 -16.83 0.94 28.89
N GLU A 185 -15.71 1.53 28.48
CA GLU A 185 -15.15 1.35 27.13
C GLU A 185 -14.61 -0.07 26.92
N VAL A 186 -13.99 -0.66 27.95
CA VAL A 186 -13.55 -2.06 27.93
C VAL A 186 -14.73 -3.00 27.66
N ILE A 187 -15.81 -2.91 28.44
CA ILE A 187 -16.96 -3.82 28.25
C ILE A 187 -17.66 -3.58 26.90
N GLN A 188 -17.76 -2.33 26.43
CA GLN A 188 -18.38 -2.02 25.14
C GLN A 188 -17.56 -2.53 23.96
N SER A 189 -16.23 -2.38 24.02
CA SER A 189 -15.34 -2.86 22.96
C SER A 189 -15.26 -4.38 22.90
N VAL A 190 -15.25 -5.05 24.05
CA VAL A 190 -15.35 -6.51 24.15
C VAL A 190 -16.65 -7.04 23.54
N ASN A 191 -17.79 -6.43 23.86
CA ASN A 191 -19.09 -6.87 23.33
C ASN A 191 -19.24 -6.60 21.81
N LYS A 192 -18.41 -5.73 21.22
CA LYS A 192 -18.37 -5.55 19.76
C LYS A 192 -17.54 -6.63 19.05
N VAL A 193 -16.67 -7.32 19.77
CA VAL A 193 -15.72 -8.30 19.23
C VAL A 193 -16.26 -9.72 19.34
N THR A 194 -16.91 -10.06 20.45
CA THR A 194 -17.44 -11.40 20.70
C THR A 194 -18.79 -11.33 21.43
N ASP A 195 -19.76 -12.09 20.90
CA ASP A 195 -21.04 -12.34 21.56
C ASP A 195 -20.97 -13.54 22.52
N GLY A 196 -19.85 -14.28 22.53
CA GLY A 196 -19.61 -15.43 23.41
C GLY A 196 -19.13 -15.04 24.81
N ASP A 197 -19.63 -15.73 25.84
CA ASP A 197 -19.14 -15.58 27.21
C ASP A 197 -17.69 -16.09 27.34
N PHE A 198 -16.88 -15.43 28.16
CA PHE A 198 -15.48 -15.80 28.39
C PHE A 198 -15.11 -15.69 29.86
N GLU A 199 -14.06 -16.41 30.23
CA GLU A 199 -13.63 -16.53 31.63
C GLU A 199 -13.39 -15.14 32.25
N ASN A 200 -14.01 -14.90 33.41
CA ASN A 200 -13.95 -13.65 34.17
C ASN A 200 -14.62 -12.41 33.53
N ARG A 201 -15.40 -12.55 32.45
CA ARG A 201 -16.27 -11.46 31.92
C ARG A 201 -17.21 -10.89 33.01
N GLY A 202 -17.77 -11.75 33.85
CA GLY A 202 -18.64 -11.36 34.97
C GLY A 202 -17.96 -10.46 36.00
N LYS A 203 -16.63 -10.53 36.15
CA LYS A 203 -15.87 -9.66 37.06
C LYS A 203 -15.83 -8.22 36.57
N ILE A 204 -15.72 -7.99 35.26
CA ILE A 204 -15.79 -6.65 34.64
C ILE A 204 -17.13 -5.99 35.00
N ILE A 205 -18.23 -6.74 34.88
CA ILE A 205 -19.58 -6.26 35.19
C ILE A 205 -19.75 -6.00 36.69
N GLN A 206 -19.24 -6.89 37.54
CA GLN A 206 -19.27 -6.73 38.99
C GLN A 206 -18.57 -5.44 39.45
N TRP A 207 -17.40 -5.15 38.89
CA TRP A 207 -16.65 -3.93 39.19
C TRP A 207 -17.31 -2.67 38.63
N LEU A 208 -17.97 -2.76 37.46
CA LEU A 208 -18.74 -1.67 36.91
C LEU A 208 -19.97 -1.33 37.79
N ILE A 209 -20.62 -2.34 38.38
CA ILE A 209 -21.71 -2.14 39.34
C ILE A 209 -21.18 -1.49 40.62
N ALA A 210 -20.04 -1.97 41.14
CA ALA A 210 -19.41 -1.39 42.33
C ALA A 210 -19.06 0.09 42.12
N LEU A 211 -18.45 0.44 40.99
CA LEU A 211 -18.14 1.82 40.64
C LEU A 211 -19.41 2.67 40.45
N ASN A 212 -20.49 2.12 39.89
CA ASN A 212 -21.75 2.85 39.74
C ASN A 212 -22.37 3.24 41.09
N GLN A 213 -22.20 2.44 42.14
CA GLN A 213 -22.74 2.70 43.48
C GLN A 213 -21.92 3.69 44.32
N MET A 214 -20.70 4.05 43.89
CA MET A 214 -19.84 5.05 44.54
C MET A 214 -20.22 6.48 44.16
N ARG A 215 -19.84 7.48 44.98
CA ARG A 215 -19.96 8.91 44.60
C ARG A 215 -18.87 9.29 43.58
N ALA A 216 -19.13 10.32 42.77
CA ALA A 216 -18.23 10.71 41.66
C ALA A 216 -16.78 10.99 42.10
N THR A 217 -16.59 11.53 43.30
CA THR A 217 -15.28 11.87 43.88
C THR A 217 -14.74 10.81 44.84
N GLU A 218 -15.39 9.65 44.92
CA GLU A 218 -15.00 8.56 45.82
C GLU A 218 -13.91 7.71 45.18
N GLU A 219 -12.86 7.41 45.95
CA GLU A 219 -11.70 6.63 45.53
C GLU A 219 -11.78 5.20 46.04
N LEU A 220 -11.28 4.25 45.25
CA LEU A 220 -11.09 2.87 45.69
C LEU A 220 -9.93 2.80 46.70
N SER A 221 -10.05 1.92 47.70
CA SER A 221 -8.92 1.60 48.57
C SER A 221 -7.80 0.90 47.81
N GLU A 222 -6.56 0.96 48.31
CA GLU A 222 -5.39 0.32 47.70
C GLU A 222 -5.57 -1.20 47.52
N GLU A 223 -6.29 -1.86 48.43
CA GLU A 223 -6.63 -3.28 48.35
C GLU A 223 -7.65 -3.54 47.22
N GLN A 224 -8.70 -2.72 47.12
CA GLN A 224 -9.69 -2.82 46.05
C GLN A 224 -9.10 -2.51 44.67
N ALA A 225 -8.18 -1.55 44.57
CA ALA A 225 -7.50 -1.22 43.31
C ALA A 225 -6.62 -2.37 42.82
N ARG A 226 -5.94 -3.09 43.73
CA ARG A 226 -5.17 -4.30 43.39
C ARG A 226 -6.07 -5.46 42.97
N GLU A 227 -7.19 -5.65 43.67
CA GLU A 227 -8.17 -6.69 43.32
C GLU A 227 -8.80 -6.43 41.94
N LEU A 228 -9.17 -5.18 41.67
CA LEU A 228 -9.67 -4.73 40.37
C LEU A 228 -8.63 -4.95 39.25
N ALA A 229 -7.37 -4.58 39.47
CA ALA A 229 -6.31 -4.81 38.49
C ALA A 229 -6.12 -6.30 38.17
N PHE A 230 -6.14 -7.16 39.20
CA PHE A 230 -6.01 -8.61 39.04
C PHE A 230 -7.19 -9.21 38.28
N ASP A 231 -8.42 -8.88 38.66
CA ASP A 231 -9.64 -9.39 38.02
C ASP A 231 -9.72 -8.98 36.54
N ILE A 232 -9.28 -7.76 36.19
CA ILE A 232 -9.29 -7.27 34.80
C ILE A 232 -8.18 -7.90 33.95
N GLU A 233 -6.99 -8.14 34.52
CA GLU A 233 -5.93 -8.90 33.83
C GLU A 233 -6.39 -10.33 33.53
N GLN A 234 -7.05 -11.00 34.49
CA GLN A 234 -7.62 -12.32 34.27
C GLN A 234 -8.72 -12.32 33.19
N ALA A 235 -9.57 -11.29 33.16
CA ALA A 235 -10.57 -11.13 32.11
C ALA A 235 -9.95 -10.87 30.73
N TYR A 236 -8.83 -10.14 30.65
CA TYR A 236 -8.08 -9.93 29.41
C TYR A 236 -7.47 -11.24 28.88
N GLN A 237 -6.90 -12.07 29.76
CA GLN A 237 -6.39 -13.39 29.37
C GLN A 237 -7.51 -14.33 28.91
N GLY A 238 -8.65 -14.33 29.60
CA GLY A 238 -9.85 -15.05 29.19
C GLY A 238 -10.36 -14.61 27.82
N PHE A 239 -10.42 -13.29 27.58
CA PHE A 239 -10.80 -12.71 26.29
C PHE A 239 -9.86 -13.14 25.15
N LYS A 240 -8.54 -13.10 25.38
CA LYS A 240 -7.53 -13.60 24.42
C LYS A 240 -7.71 -15.09 24.10
N SER A 241 -8.00 -15.91 25.11
CA SER A 241 -8.18 -17.35 24.92
C SER A 241 -9.41 -17.67 24.07
N THR A 242 -10.47 -16.88 24.16
CA THR A 242 -11.74 -17.07 23.42
C THR A 242 -11.63 -16.71 21.94
N LEU A 243 -10.71 -15.80 21.58
CA LEU A 243 -10.47 -15.41 20.18
C LEU A 243 -9.81 -16.52 19.34
N GLY A 244 -9.47 -17.66 19.95
CA GLY A 244 -8.81 -18.78 19.29
C GLY A 244 -7.40 -18.38 18.94
N ALA A 245 -6.42 -18.80 19.74
CA ALA A 245 -5.01 -18.71 19.34
C ALA A 245 -4.83 -19.55 18.07
N ASP A 246 -4.93 -18.89 16.92
CA ASP A 246 -4.56 -19.48 15.64
C ASP A 246 -3.06 -19.79 15.74
N PRO A 247 -2.63 -21.06 15.61
CA PRO A 247 -1.21 -21.39 15.65
C PRO A 247 -0.39 -20.70 14.55
N GLU A 248 -1.04 -20.04 13.59
CA GLU A 248 -0.45 -19.20 12.55
C GLU A 248 -0.28 -17.71 12.94
N GLU A 249 -0.83 -17.22 14.06
CA GLU A 249 -0.67 -15.81 14.46
C GLU A 249 0.72 -15.48 15.04
N PRO A 250 1.35 -14.37 14.62
CA PRO A 250 2.65 -13.96 15.12
C PRO A 250 2.59 -13.58 16.60
N LEU A 251 3.48 -14.15 17.42
CA LEU A 251 3.69 -13.80 18.83
C LEU A 251 3.96 -12.32 19.00
N HIS A 252 3.41 -11.69 20.04
CA HIS A 252 3.82 -10.34 20.41
C HIS A 252 5.13 -10.39 21.23
N VAL A 253 5.92 -9.32 21.20
CA VAL A 253 7.18 -9.25 21.99
C VAL A 253 6.95 -9.39 23.50
N LEU A 254 5.73 -9.09 23.97
CA LEU A 254 5.33 -9.25 25.37
C LEU A 254 5.07 -10.72 25.74
N ASP A 255 4.85 -11.59 24.77
CA ASP A 255 4.69 -13.03 24.98
C ASP A 255 6.06 -13.74 25.13
N LEU A 256 7.17 -13.03 24.85
CA LEU A 256 8.52 -13.52 25.09
C LEU A 256 8.92 -13.39 26.57
N PRO A 257 9.92 -14.15 27.05
CA PRO A 257 10.40 -14.08 28.44
C PRO A 257 10.82 -12.66 28.82
N GLN A 258 10.17 -12.09 29.83
CA GLN A 258 10.42 -10.73 30.27
C GLN A 258 11.53 -10.69 31.34
N ILE A 259 12.53 -9.81 31.16
CA ILE A 259 13.71 -9.77 32.03
C ILE A 259 13.38 -9.53 33.52
N HIS A 260 12.30 -8.80 33.82
CA HIS A 260 11.86 -8.56 35.19
C HIS A 260 11.35 -9.82 35.92
N THR A 261 10.96 -10.88 35.18
CA THR A 261 10.54 -12.16 35.77
C THR A 261 11.70 -13.11 36.06
N LYS A 262 12.94 -12.69 35.75
CA LYS A 262 14.18 -13.47 35.93
C LYS A 262 14.12 -14.87 35.26
N PRO A 263 13.84 -14.95 33.95
CA PRO A 263 13.77 -16.23 33.22
C PRO A 263 15.13 -16.92 33.13
N SER A 264 15.15 -18.23 32.90
CA SER A 264 16.39 -18.99 32.71
C SER A 264 17.11 -18.55 31.43
N GLY A 265 18.45 -18.66 31.41
CA GLY A 265 19.23 -18.31 30.21
C GLY A 265 18.83 -19.13 28.98
N THR A 266 18.39 -20.39 29.17
CA THR A 266 17.88 -21.23 28.09
C THR A 266 16.55 -20.75 27.50
N GLU A 267 15.68 -20.13 28.30
CA GLU A 267 14.42 -19.56 27.81
C GLU A 267 14.69 -18.27 27.02
N ILE A 268 15.63 -17.44 27.48
CA ILE A 268 16.06 -16.25 26.77
C ILE A 268 16.68 -16.63 25.42
N LEU A 269 17.59 -17.61 25.38
CA LEU A 269 18.21 -18.08 24.13
C LEU A 269 17.18 -18.62 23.14
N ARG A 270 16.19 -19.43 23.60
CA ARG A 270 15.10 -19.88 22.73
C ARG A 270 14.26 -18.73 22.18
N ALA A 271 14.01 -17.70 22.98
CA ALA A 271 13.30 -16.50 22.51
C ALA A 271 14.13 -15.73 21.48
N LEU A 272 15.45 -15.61 21.69
CA LEU A 272 16.37 -14.99 20.73
C LEU A 272 16.50 -15.79 19.43
N ASP A 273 16.33 -17.10 19.45
CA ASP A 273 16.27 -17.93 18.25
C ASP A 273 15.00 -17.68 17.43
N LEU A 274 13.85 -17.44 18.09
CA LEU A 274 12.61 -17.00 17.40
C LEU A 274 12.77 -15.63 16.73
N LEU A 275 13.65 -14.79 17.28
CA LEU A 275 14.00 -13.48 16.73
C LEU A 275 15.10 -13.55 15.67
N ALA A 276 15.64 -14.72 15.32
CA ALA A 276 16.67 -14.84 14.28
C ALA A 276 16.12 -14.41 12.92
N ILE A 277 16.76 -13.45 12.26
CA ILE A 277 16.45 -13.19 10.85
C ILE A 277 17.10 -14.29 10.04
N LYS A 278 16.29 -15.24 9.55
CA LYS A 278 16.75 -16.20 8.56
C LYS A 278 17.10 -15.44 7.28
N PRO A 279 18.28 -15.66 6.69
CA PRO A 279 18.63 -15.08 5.40
C PRO A 279 17.54 -15.40 4.38
N ARG A 280 16.99 -14.39 3.69
CA ARG A 280 16.11 -14.65 2.56
C ARG A 280 16.90 -15.46 1.53
N SER A 281 16.50 -16.69 1.30
CA SER A 281 16.94 -17.49 0.16
C SER A 281 16.20 -16.98 -1.07
N PHE A 282 16.91 -16.66 -2.15
CA PHE A 282 16.32 -16.10 -3.37
C PHE A 282 15.32 -17.05 -4.10
N GLY A 283 15.08 -18.26 -3.60
CA GLY A 283 14.16 -19.24 -4.17
C GLY A 283 12.72 -19.12 -3.67
N SER A 284 11.80 -18.91 -4.62
CA SER A 284 10.35 -19.05 -4.46
C SER A 284 9.89 -20.51 -4.61
N SER A 285 10.59 -21.48 -4.02
CA SER A 285 10.04 -22.83 -3.89
C SER A 285 9.14 -22.87 -2.66
N SER A 286 7.85 -22.63 -2.91
CA SER A 286 6.73 -22.77 -1.96
C SER A 286 6.71 -24.10 -1.20
N LYS A 287 7.43 -25.13 -1.67
CA LYS A 287 7.49 -26.46 -1.03
C LYS A 287 8.52 -26.59 0.10
N THR A 288 9.57 -25.78 0.12
CA THR A 288 10.61 -25.87 1.18
C THR A 288 10.39 -24.86 2.31
N GLN A 289 9.58 -23.82 2.07
CA GLN A 289 9.11 -22.91 3.13
C GLN A 289 8.04 -23.54 4.04
N GLU A 290 7.31 -24.57 3.58
CA GLU A 290 6.28 -25.24 4.40
C GLU A 290 6.86 -26.08 5.56
N ALA A 291 8.13 -26.48 5.50
CA ALA A 291 8.71 -27.39 6.50
C ALA A 291 9.35 -26.69 7.72
N ALA A 292 9.40 -25.35 7.76
CA ALA A 292 10.05 -24.62 8.87
C ALA A 292 9.36 -23.29 9.25
N LYS A 293 8.02 -23.22 9.18
CA LYS A 293 7.25 -22.18 9.88
C LYS A 293 7.35 -22.43 11.40
N GLY A 294 8.45 -22.00 12.00
CA GLY A 294 8.46 -21.66 13.42
C GLY A 294 7.53 -20.45 13.64
N ARG A 295 6.90 -20.39 14.81
CA ARG A 295 6.00 -19.30 15.20
C ARG A 295 6.72 -17.95 15.06
N SER A 296 6.20 -17.04 14.23
CA SER A 296 6.81 -15.73 13.95
C SER A 296 6.53 -14.75 15.09
N VAL A 297 7.33 -13.68 15.23
CA VAL A 297 7.12 -12.62 16.24
C VAL A 297 6.83 -11.30 15.53
N HIS A 298 5.82 -10.57 16.00
CA HIS A 298 5.43 -9.27 15.48
C HIS A 298 6.59 -8.25 15.57
N PRO A 299 6.91 -7.50 14.51
CA PRO A 299 8.10 -6.65 14.45
C PRO A 299 8.10 -5.48 15.45
N ALA A 300 6.91 -5.02 15.86
CA ALA A 300 6.78 -3.92 16.82
C ALA A 300 7.38 -4.28 18.20
N GLY A 301 8.27 -3.43 18.70
CA GLY A 301 8.84 -3.55 20.04
C GLY A 301 10.04 -4.49 20.18
N ILE A 302 10.41 -5.25 19.14
CA ILE A 302 11.58 -6.16 19.17
C ILE A 302 12.87 -5.41 19.52
N THR A 303 13.15 -4.27 18.88
CA THR A 303 14.35 -3.46 19.15
C THR A 303 14.44 -3.03 20.61
N ARG A 304 13.32 -2.64 21.20
CA ARG A 304 13.24 -2.24 22.61
C ARG A 304 13.49 -3.43 23.53
N TYR A 305 12.94 -4.60 23.20
CA TYR A 305 13.17 -5.84 23.94
C TYR A 305 14.65 -6.27 23.92
N LEU A 306 15.28 -6.30 22.75
CA LEU A 306 16.71 -6.63 22.60
C LEU A 306 17.61 -5.65 23.37
N THR A 307 17.31 -4.35 23.29
CA THR A 307 18.05 -3.31 24.04
C THR A 307 17.90 -3.48 25.55
N THR A 308 16.73 -3.94 26.02
CA THR A 308 16.47 -4.22 27.45
C THR A 308 17.30 -5.41 27.95
N ILE A 309 17.51 -6.42 27.10
CA ILE A 309 18.37 -7.56 27.45
C ILE A 309 19.84 -7.13 27.50
N ILE A 310 20.32 -6.38 26.51
CA ILE A 310 21.73 -5.89 26.46
C ILE A 310 22.05 -4.98 27.65
N SER A 311 21.11 -4.12 28.05
CA SER A 311 21.30 -3.20 29.18
C SER A 311 21.20 -3.86 30.56
N SER A 312 20.74 -5.12 30.63
CA SER A 312 20.64 -5.87 31.87
C SER A 312 21.97 -6.53 32.24
N SER A 313 22.31 -6.51 33.54
CA SER A 313 23.49 -7.23 34.06
C SER A 313 23.32 -8.75 34.06
N LEU A 314 22.10 -9.25 33.81
CA LEU A 314 21.73 -10.67 33.83
C LEU A 314 22.18 -11.41 35.11
N SER A 315 22.28 -10.70 36.24
CA SER A 315 22.94 -11.17 37.47
C SER A 315 22.28 -12.37 38.16
N TRP A 316 21.09 -12.79 37.70
CA TRP A 316 20.40 -13.98 38.20
C TRP A 316 20.77 -15.25 37.42
N LEU A 317 21.57 -15.15 36.35
CA LEU A 317 22.10 -16.29 35.61
C LEU A 317 23.38 -16.81 36.28
N ASP A 318 23.47 -18.14 36.41
CA ASP A 318 24.46 -18.80 37.29
C ASP A 318 25.91 -18.74 36.79
N THR A 319 26.16 -18.51 35.50
CA THR A 319 27.49 -18.59 34.88
C THR A 319 27.81 -17.37 34.02
N ASP A 320 29.09 -16.97 34.01
CA ASP A 320 29.58 -15.91 33.11
C ASP A 320 29.44 -16.32 31.64
N GLU A 321 29.71 -17.60 31.33
CA GLU A 321 29.61 -18.13 29.97
C GLU A 321 28.19 -18.05 29.39
N LEU A 322 27.17 -18.31 30.22
CA LEU A 322 25.77 -18.19 29.80
C LEU A 322 25.34 -16.73 29.61
N ARG A 323 25.88 -15.81 30.41
CA ARG A 323 25.63 -14.36 30.25
C ARG A 323 26.22 -13.85 28.95
N GLU A 324 27.48 -14.19 28.66
CA GLU A 324 28.14 -13.86 27.39
C GLU A 324 27.37 -14.43 26.20
N ALA A 325 26.96 -15.70 26.24
CA ALA A 325 26.18 -16.30 25.16
C ALA A 325 24.84 -15.58 24.90
N VAL A 326 24.15 -15.13 25.95
CA VAL A 326 22.91 -14.34 25.82
C VAL A 326 23.20 -12.95 25.25
N TRP A 327 24.25 -12.26 25.70
CA TRP A 327 24.62 -10.96 25.16
C TRP A 327 25.05 -11.04 23.70
N ASP A 328 25.85 -12.04 23.33
CA ASP A 328 26.27 -12.30 21.95
C ASP A 328 25.08 -12.56 21.03
N ALA A 329 24.20 -13.48 21.43
CA ALA A 329 22.99 -13.79 20.67
C ALA A 329 22.08 -12.55 20.52
N THR A 330 21.89 -11.79 21.60
CA THR A 330 21.06 -10.56 21.56
C THR A 330 21.66 -9.50 20.65
N SER A 331 22.98 -9.33 20.70
CA SER A 331 23.72 -8.36 19.89
C SER A 331 23.68 -8.73 18.41
N ALA A 332 23.76 -10.02 18.09
CA ALA A 332 23.55 -10.53 16.73
C ALA A 332 22.13 -10.23 16.22
N ARG A 333 21.08 -10.53 17.01
CA ARG A 333 19.67 -10.24 16.64
C ARG A 333 19.39 -8.76 16.42
N LEU A 334 20.06 -7.89 17.19
CA LEU A 334 19.95 -6.44 17.05
C LEU A 334 20.68 -5.97 15.79
N SER A 335 21.89 -6.46 15.54
CA SER A 335 22.72 -6.11 14.38
C SER A 335 22.07 -6.55 13.06
N GLU A 336 21.45 -7.74 13.03
CA GLU A 336 20.64 -8.23 11.90
C GLU A 336 19.53 -7.24 11.48
N ARG A 337 19.05 -6.40 12.41
CA ARG A 337 17.95 -5.43 12.21
C ARG A 337 18.41 -4.00 11.94
N CYS A 338 19.71 -3.73 11.98
CA CYS A 338 20.28 -2.41 11.71
C CYS A 338 20.60 -2.19 10.22
N GLY A 339 20.08 -3.05 9.34
CA GLY A 339 20.33 -3.04 7.90
C GLY A 339 21.56 -3.86 7.51
N ARG A 340 21.72 -4.09 6.20
CA ARG A 340 22.68 -5.08 5.69
C ARG A 340 24.14 -4.80 6.00
N THR A 341 24.53 -3.53 6.10
CA THR A 341 25.90 -3.11 6.43
C THR A 341 26.29 -3.42 7.89
N ALA A 342 25.31 -3.66 8.76
CA ALA A 342 25.52 -4.06 10.15
C ALA A 342 25.40 -5.58 10.35
N MET A 343 25.08 -6.36 9.30
CA MET A 343 24.89 -7.80 9.40
C MET A 343 26.25 -8.54 9.54
N PRO A 344 26.37 -9.52 10.45
CA PRO A 344 27.58 -10.33 10.57
C PRO A 344 27.79 -11.20 9.33
N ALA A 345 29.02 -11.72 9.18
CA ALA A 345 29.34 -12.70 8.15
C ALA A 345 28.39 -13.89 8.23
N MET A 346 27.98 -14.42 7.08
CA MET A 346 26.94 -15.42 6.98
C MET A 346 27.28 -16.46 5.92
N SER A 347 26.73 -17.66 6.06
CA SER A 347 26.75 -18.66 5.00
C SER A 347 25.32 -18.90 4.52
N ARG A 348 25.09 -18.85 3.21
CA ARG A 348 23.78 -19.02 2.57
C ARG A 348 23.77 -20.27 1.71
N LEU A 349 22.60 -20.93 1.68
CA LEU A 349 22.32 -22.07 0.80
C LEU A 349 21.59 -21.58 -0.44
N PHE A 350 22.08 -21.97 -1.60
CA PHE A 350 21.50 -21.66 -2.91
C PHE A 350 21.12 -22.95 -3.61
N THR A 351 19.86 -23.05 -4.01
CA THR A 351 19.36 -24.22 -4.74
C THR A 351 19.31 -23.91 -6.23
N VAL A 352 19.87 -24.78 -7.07
CA VAL A 352 19.88 -24.63 -8.53
C VAL A 352 19.40 -25.91 -9.21
N PRO A 353 18.63 -25.83 -10.29
CA PRO A 353 18.19 -27.00 -11.05
C PRO A 353 19.33 -27.64 -11.84
N SER A 354 19.41 -28.97 -11.82
CA SER A 354 20.31 -29.77 -12.66
C SER A 354 19.68 -30.16 -14.00
N LEU A 355 20.49 -30.75 -14.90
CA LEU A 355 20.02 -31.29 -16.18
C LEU A 355 18.97 -32.41 -16.04
N SER A 356 18.98 -33.15 -14.91
CA SER A 356 18.00 -34.21 -14.63
C SER A 356 16.73 -33.70 -13.96
N GLY A 357 16.65 -32.40 -13.63
CA GLY A 357 15.57 -31.80 -12.87
C GLY A 357 15.69 -31.97 -11.34
N GLU A 358 16.77 -32.59 -10.85
CA GLU A 358 17.09 -32.59 -9.42
C GLU A 358 17.63 -31.23 -8.96
N GLU A 359 17.37 -30.85 -7.72
CA GLU A 359 17.88 -29.62 -7.10
C GLU A 359 19.27 -29.85 -6.49
N LEU A 360 20.27 -29.10 -6.97
CA LEU A 360 21.62 -29.05 -6.40
C LEU A 360 21.70 -27.91 -5.39
N THR A 361 22.35 -28.15 -4.25
CA THR A 361 22.49 -27.15 -3.18
C THR A 361 23.93 -26.72 -3.03
N LEU A 362 24.20 -25.42 -3.16
CA LEU A 362 25.50 -24.78 -2.99
C LEU A 362 25.52 -23.97 -1.69
N THR A 363 26.61 -24.07 -0.93
CA THR A 363 26.83 -23.25 0.26
C THR A 363 27.85 -22.16 -0.05
N LEU A 364 27.48 -20.90 0.10
CA LEU A 364 28.40 -19.77 -0.11
C LEU A 364 28.54 -18.95 1.17
N HIS A 365 29.79 -18.65 1.51
CA HIS A 365 30.16 -17.73 2.56
C HIS A 365 30.23 -16.29 2.02
N GLU A 366 29.57 -15.40 2.77
CA GLU A 366 29.51 -13.96 2.53
C GLU A 366 29.97 -13.23 3.79
N PRO A 367 31.11 -12.52 3.74
CA PRO A 367 31.57 -11.73 4.86
C PRO A 367 30.68 -10.50 5.07
N SER A 368 30.81 -9.86 6.25
CA SER A 368 30.08 -8.63 6.56
C SER A 368 30.28 -7.56 5.48
N LEU A 369 29.17 -6.91 5.10
CA LEU A 369 29.12 -5.91 4.04
C LEU A 369 29.71 -4.57 4.52
N THR A 370 31.02 -4.41 4.38
CA THR A 370 31.71 -3.12 4.50
C THR A 370 31.95 -2.51 3.12
N ALA A 371 32.27 -1.22 3.06
CA ALA A 371 32.55 -0.52 1.79
C ALA A 371 33.61 -1.22 0.92
N ASP A 372 34.56 -1.92 1.56
CA ASP A 372 35.66 -2.64 0.89
C ASP A 372 35.28 -4.06 0.43
N ASN A 373 34.15 -4.62 0.87
CA ASN A 373 33.75 -6.02 0.65
C ASN A 373 32.56 -6.19 -0.32
N LEU A 374 32.20 -5.16 -1.10
CA LEU A 374 31.06 -5.21 -2.03
C LEU A 374 31.13 -6.37 -3.05
N GLY A 375 32.33 -6.76 -3.48
CA GLY A 375 32.54 -7.89 -4.39
C GLY A 375 32.38 -9.28 -3.76
N MET A 376 32.20 -9.37 -2.43
CA MET A 376 32.02 -10.63 -1.71
C MET A 376 30.54 -10.93 -1.41
N LYS A 377 29.62 -10.13 -1.93
CA LYS A 377 28.16 -10.34 -1.84
C LYS A 377 27.67 -11.16 -3.04
N THR A 378 26.77 -12.11 -2.79
CA THR A 378 26.01 -12.75 -3.87
C THR A 378 24.85 -11.84 -4.31
N TRP A 379 24.86 -11.45 -5.58
CA TRP A 379 23.84 -10.57 -6.18
C TRP A 379 22.74 -11.38 -6.87
N VAL A 380 21.53 -10.83 -6.94
CA VAL A 380 20.35 -11.49 -7.54
C VAL A 380 20.60 -11.95 -8.98
N SER A 381 21.33 -11.16 -9.77
CA SER A 381 21.75 -11.52 -11.14
C SER A 381 22.46 -12.86 -11.20
N SER A 382 23.37 -13.14 -10.26
CA SER A 382 24.09 -14.42 -10.20
C SER A 382 23.15 -15.58 -9.86
N TYR A 383 22.13 -15.32 -9.03
CA TYR A 383 21.12 -16.32 -8.69
C TYR A 383 20.19 -16.62 -9.86
N LEU A 384 19.60 -15.60 -10.49
CA LEU A 384 18.74 -15.76 -11.65
C LEU A 384 19.46 -16.45 -12.82
N LEU A 385 20.75 -16.11 -13.03
CA LEU A 385 21.57 -16.78 -14.02
C LEU A 385 21.74 -18.26 -13.67
N SER A 386 22.07 -18.56 -12.41
CA SER A 386 22.26 -19.93 -11.92
C SER A 386 21.01 -20.81 -12.08
N GLN A 387 19.80 -20.25 -12.01
CA GLN A 387 18.55 -20.98 -12.25
C GLN A 387 18.41 -21.48 -13.70
N ARG A 388 19.07 -20.82 -14.66
CA ARG A 388 18.93 -21.12 -16.10
C ARG A 388 20.08 -21.90 -16.72
N LEU A 389 21.18 -22.10 -15.99
CA LEU A 389 22.38 -22.72 -16.55
C LEU A 389 22.12 -24.11 -17.15
N HIS A 390 21.14 -24.86 -16.62
CA HIS A 390 20.76 -26.18 -17.15
C HIS A 390 20.19 -26.14 -18.58
N SER A 391 19.63 -25.02 -19.04
CA SER A 391 18.96 -24.92 -20.36
C SER A 391 19.50 -23.80 -21.25
N VAL A 392 20.42 -22.95 -20.76
CA VAL A 392 20.91 -21.77 -21.49
C VAL A 392 21.59 -22.11 -22.81
N LEU A 393 22.35 -23.21 -22.88
CA LEU A 393 23.05 -23.63 -24.09
C LEU A 393 22.13 -24.38 -25.08
N GLU A 394 21.08 -25.05 -24.58
CA GLU A 394 20.12 -25.79 -25.43
C GLU A 394 19.10 -24.87 -26.09
N SER A 395 18.67 -23.81 -25.39
CA SER A 395 17.68 -22.84 -25.86
C SER A 395 18.22 -21.84 -26.90
N THR A 396 19.54 -21.79 -27.07
CA THR A 396 20.18 -20.83 -27.99
C THR A 396 20.08 -21.31 -29.45
N PRO A 397 19.57 -20.49 -30.38
CA PRO A 397 19.48 -20.86 -31.79
C PRO A 397 20.85 -21.22 -32.38
N PRO A 398 20.95 -22.28 -33.22
CA PRO A 398 22.19 -22.61 -33.88
C PRO A 398 22.58 -21.50 -34.88
N LEU A 399 23.81 -21.01 -34.77
CA LEU A 399 24.35 -19.95 -35.64
C LEU A 399 24.59 -20.42 -37.09
N VAL A 400 24.61 -21.74 -37.32
CA VAL A 400 24.77 -22.37 -38.64
C VAL A 400 23.74 -23.50 -38.80
N PRO A 401 23.10 -23.67 -39.99
CA PRO A 401 22.19 -24.79 -40.25
C PRO A 401 22.87 -26.15 -40.01
N SER A 402 22.17 -27.03 -39.28
CA SER A 402 22.67 -28.30 -38.71
C SER A 402 23.27 -29.33 -39.69
N THR A 403 23.28 -29.05 -40.99
CA THR A 403 23.85 -29.94 -42.02
C THR A 403 25.34 -29.71 -42.28
N ALA A 404 25.90 -28.56 -41.88
CA ALA A 404 27.31 -28.22 -42.14
C ALA A 404 28.26 -28.44 -40.96
N THR A 405 27.76 -28.67 -39.75
CA THR A 405 28.56 -28.89 -38.55
C THR A 405 27.82 -29.84 -37.61
N ILE A 406 28.19 -31.12 -37.62
CA ILE A 406 28.08 -31.95 -36.42
C ILE A 406 29.46 -31.89 -35.76
N PRO A 407 29.73 -30.99 -34.79
CA PRO A 407 30.80 -31.23 -33.86
C PRO A 407 30.24 -32.15 -32.77
N LYS A 408 30.28 -33.45 -33.00
CA LYS A 408 30.53 -34.38 -31.89
C LYS A 408 31.98 -34.15 -31.50
N THR A 409 32.23 -33.16 -30.65
CA THR A 409 33.53 -33.06 -29.99
C THR A 409 33.42 -33.75 -28.64
N ASP A 410 34.10 -34.88 -28.49
CA ASP A 410 34.46 -35.56 -27.23
C ASP A 410 35.33 -34.66 -26.31
N ARG A 411 35.20 -33.34 -26.41
CA ARG A 411 36.05 -32.35 -25.77
C ARG A 411 35.25 -31.66 -24.67
N THR A 412 35.83 -31.66 -23.47
CA THR A 412 35.36 -30.89 -22.32
C THR A 412 35.22 -29.40 -22.67
N LEU A 413 34.04 -28.84 -22.44
CA LEU A 413 33.75 -27.41 -22.61
C LEU A 413 34.59 -26.59 -21.63
N ARG A 414 35.30 -25.56 -22.10
CA ARG A 414 36.06 -24.67 -21.22
C ARG A 414 35.28 -23.38 -20.96
N ALA A 415 34.88 -23.17 -19.71
CA ALA A 415 34.17 -21.98 -19.27
C ALA A 415 35.06 -21.06 -18.42
N LEU A 416 34.89 -19.75 -18.58
CA LEU A 416 35.50 -18.70 -17.77
C LEU A 416 34.39 -17.86 -17.17
N GLU A 417 34.39 -17.67 -15.87
CA GLU A 417 33.53 -16.67 -15.23
C GLU A 417 34.34 -15.40 -14.93
N LEU A 418 33.85 -14.26 -15.40
CA LEU A 418 34.43 -12.95 -15.17
C LEU A 418 33.66 -12.24 -14.05
N GLY A 419 34.37 -11.84 -13.00
CA GLY A 419 33.75 -11.14 -11.86
C GLY A 419 32.87 -12.09 -11.06
N SER A 420 33.43 -13.25 -10.70
CA SER A 420 32.72 -14.34 -10.03
C SER A 420 32.11 -13.95 -8.67
N GLY A 421 32.68 -12.95 -7.99
CA GLY A 421 32.28 -12.55 -6.64
C GLY A 421 32.36 -13.73 -5.67
N THR A 422 31.20 -14.23 -5.23
CA THR A 422 31.11 -15.42 -4.37
C THR A 422 31.28 -16.74 -5.10
N GLY A 423 31.15 -16.75 -6.44
CA GLY A 423 31.32 -17.92 -7.31
C GLY A 423 30.04 -18.68 -7.63
N LEU A 424 28.86 -18.14 -7.30
CA LEU A 424 27.59 -18.86 -7.47
C LEU A 424 27.38 -19.40 -8.89
N VAL A 425 27.57 -18.57 -9.92
CA VAL A 425 27.26 -18.95 -11.30
C VAL A 425 28.22 -20.03 -11.78
N GLY A 426 29.52 -19.82 -11.65
CA GLY A 426 30.49 -20.77 -12.16
C GLY A 426 30.54 -22.08 -11.37
N LEU A 427 30.32 -22.06 -10.05
CA LEU A 427 30.18 -23.29 -9.24
C LEU A 427 28.90 -24.06 -9.62
N ALA A 428 27.78 -23.37 -9.81
CA ALA A 428 26.55 -23.99 -10.31
C ALA A 428 26.75 -24.60 -11.69
N PHE A 429 27.37 -23.85 -12.62
CA PHE A 429 27.67 -24.35 -13.97
C PHE A 429 28.52 -25.62 -13.93
N ALA A 430 29.57 -25.61 -13.10
CA ALA A 430 30.45 -26.77 -12.93
C ALA A 430 29.69 -27.98 -12.38
N ALA A 431 28.86 -27.79 -11.35
CA ALA A 431 28.08 -28.86 -10.75
C ALA A 431 27.01 -29.44 -11.70
N ILE A 432 26.41 -28.60 -12.55
CA ILE A 432 25.39 -28.98 -13.54
C ILE A 432 26.00 -29.79 -14.69
N HIS A 433 27.15 -29.36 -15.22
CA HIS A 433 27.77 -29.98 -16.40
C HIS A 433 28.82 -31.06 -16.07
N GLY A 434 29.29 -31.10 -14.83
CA GLY A 434 30.20 -32.15 -14.35
C GLY A 434 31.46 -32.31 -15.21
N GLU A 435 31.78 -33.55 -15.57
CA GLU A 435 32.93 -33.89 -16.41
C GLU A 435 32.89 -33.31 -17.84
N SER A 436 31.71 -32.84 -18.28
CA SER A 436 31.54 -32.22 -19.60
C SER A 436 32.07 -30.79 -19.65
N ALA A 437 32.37 -30.17 -18.50
CA ALA A 437 32.87 -28.81 -18.43
C ALA A 437 34.03 -28.62 -17.44
N SER A 438 34.94 -27.71 -17.78
CA SER A 438 35.98 -27.19 -16.89
C SER A 438 35.78 -25.69 -16.75
N VAL A 439 35.69 -25.22 -15.50
CA VAL A 439 35.34 -23.83 -15.17
C VAL A 439 36.51 -23.14 -14.47
N HIS A 440 36.88 -21.96 -14.95
CA HIS A 440 37.82 -21.06 -14.29
C HIS A 440 37.07 -19.85 -13.75
N LEU A 441 37.08 -19.65 -12.43
CA LEU A 441 36.41 -18.56 -11.73
C LEU A 441 37.41 -17.44 -11.48
N THR A 442 37.08 -16.21 -11.87
CA THR A 442 38.03 -15.10 -11.78
C THR A 442 37.45 -13.84 -11.18
N ASP A 443 38.28 -13.16 -10.38
CA ASP A 443 37.96 -11.86 -9.79
C ASP A 443 39.24 -11.10 -9.38
N LEU A 444 39.09 -9.95 -8.72
CA LEU A 444 40.17 -9.13 -8.19
C LEU A 444 40.93 -9.84 -7.04
N PRO A 445 42.21 -9.49 -6.80
CA PRO A 445 43.05 -10.13 -5.77
C PRO A 445 42.43 -10.20 -4.37
N VAL A 446 41.62 -9.19 -4.01
CA VAL A 446 40.95 -9.11 -2.70
C VAL A 446 39.78 -10.08 -2.57
N ILE A 447 39.14 -10.48 -3.68
CA ILE A 447 37.94 -11.34 -3.69
C ILE A 447 38.30 -12.83 -3.83
N VAL A 448 39.37 -13.13 -4.59
CA VAL A 448 39.80 -14.51 -4.89
C VAL A 448 39.98 -15.41 -3.65
N PRO A 449 40.49 -14.96 -2.49
CA PRO A 449 40.55 -15.79 -1.30
C PRO A 449 39.19 -16.30 -0.83
N ASN A 450 38.15 -15.44 -0.83
CA ASN A 450 36.79 -15.85 -0.46
C ASN A 450 36.17 -16.76 -1.53
N LEU A 451 36.43 -16.48 -2.80
CA LEU A 451 36.01 -17.32 -3.92
C LEU A 451 36.59 -18.75 -3.82
N ALA A 452 37.88 -18.87 -3.49
CA ALA A 452 38.54 -20.15 -3.26
C ALA A 452 37.98 -20.88 -2.03
N HIS A 453 37.67 -20.14 -0.96
CA HIS A 453 37.00 -20.69 0.20
C HIS A 453 35.61 -21.26 -0.15
N ASN A 454 34.81 -20.54 -0.93
CA ASN A 454 33.50 -21.00 -1.41
C ASN A 454 33.60 -22.22 -2.33
N ALA A 455 34.61 -22.28 -3.20
CA ALA A 455 34.85 -23.49 -3.99
C ALA A 455 35.16 -24.71 -3.09
N ALA A 456 35.95 -24.51 -2.02
CA ALA A 456 36.27 -25.57 -1.06
C ALA A 456 35.06 -26.02 -0.23
N LEU A 457 34.16 -25.11 0.14
CA LEU A 457 32.90 -25.45 0.84
C LEU A 457 32.00 -26.40 0.03
N ASN A 458 32.13 -26.40 -1.31
CA ASN A 458 31.31 -27.20 -2.20
C ASN A 458 32.05 -28.40 -2.80
N VAL A 459 33.22 -28.78 -2.26
CA VAL A 459 34.07 -29.85 -2.80
C VAL A 459 33.35 -31.20 -2.91
N GLU A 460 32.47 -31.53 -1.96
CA GLU A 460 31.71 -32.79 -1.99
C GLU A 460 30.76 -32.85 -3.18
N LEU A 461 30.03 -31.75 -3.45
CA LEU A 461 29.14 -31.62 -4.60
C LEU A 461 29.91 -31.67 -5.93
N LEU A 462 31.02 -30.93 -6.01
CA LEU A 462 31.86 -30.89 -7.20
C LEU A 462 32.50 -32.25 -7.49
N THR A 463 32.92 -32.98 -6.45
CA THR A 463 33.46 -34.34 -6.59
C THR A 463 32.39 -35.31 -7.04
N LYS A 464 31.16 -35.22 -6.48
CA LYS A 464 30.04 -36.08 -6.87
C LYS A 464 29.65 -35.90 -8.35
N SER A 465 29.81 -34.69 -8.88
CA SER A 465 29.52 -34.34 -10.28
C SER A 465 30.73 -34.52 -11.22
N ASN A 466 31.90 -34.94 -10.73
CA ASN A 466 33.17 -34.95 -11.48
C ASN A 466 33.50 -33.57 -12.11
N ALA A 467 33.10 -32.48 -11.47
CA ALA A 467 33.29 -31.13 -11.96
C ALA A 467 34.74 -30.65 -11.76
N HIS A 468 35.29 -29.94 -12.76
CA HIS A 468 36.63 -29.36 -12.67
C HIS A 468 36.56 -27.83 -12.51
N VAL A 469 36.86 -27.34 -11.30
CA VAL A 469 36.83 -25.91 -10.96
C VAL A 469 38.21 -25.43 -10.53
N THR A 470 38.60 -24.25 -11.03
CA THR A 470 39.81 -23.54 -10.60
C THR A 470 39.47 -22.07 -10.35
N THR A 471 40.20 -21.42 -9.44
CA THR A 471 40.03 -19.99 -9.14
C THR A 471 41.30 -19.22 -9.49
N GLY A 472 41.19 -17.95 -9.88
CA GLY A 472 42.32 -17.14 -10.32
C GLY A 472 42.07 -15.64 -10.27
N VAL A 473 43.15 -14.86 -10.29
CA VAL A 473 43.07 -13.39 -10.38
C VAL A 473 42.94 -12.98 -11.83
N LEU A 474 41.97 -12.13 -12.14
CA LEU A 474 41.83 -11.50 -13.46
C LEU A 474 41.28 -10.07 -13.28
N ASP A 475 42.14 -9.08 -13.48
CA ASP A 475 41.79 -7.65 -13.41
C ASP A 475 41.59 -7.11 -14.83
N TRP A 476 40.36 -6.72 -15.16
CA TRP A 476 39.99 -6.24 -16.51
C TRP A 476 40.63 -4.90 -16.86
N SER A 477 41.12 -4.15 -15.87
CA SER A 477 41.76 -2.86 -16.10
C SER A 477 43.20 -2.98 -16.58
N VAL A 478 43.78 -4.17 -16.49
CA VAL A 478 45.14 -4.48 -16.92
C VAL A 478 45.09 -5.10 -18.31
N ASP A 479 45.88 -4.57 -19.24
CA ASP A 479 45.99 -5.15 -20.57
C ASP A 479 46.49 -6.60 -20.47
N PRO A 480 45.79 -7.57 -21.07
CA PRO A 480 46.15 -8.97 -20.93
C PRO A 480 47.44 -9.27 -21.68
N GLU A 481 48.34 -10.04 -21.06
CA GLU A 481 49.57 -10.50 -21.71
C GLU A 481 49.24 -11.36 -22.95
N PRO A 482 50.05 -11.29 -24.03
CA PRO A 482 49.79 -12.09 -25.23
C PRO A 482 49.76 -13.60 -24.91
N LEU A 483 48.64 -14.27 -25.22
CA LEU A 483 48.51 -15.72 -25.04
C LEU A 483 49.59 -16.45 -25.84
N SER A 484 50.39 -17.26 -25.14
CA SER A 484 51.49 -18.01 -25.77
C SER A 484 50.99 -19.13 -26.69
N THR A 485 49.74 -19.60 -26.53
CA THR A 485 49.09 -20.56 -27.43
C THR A 485 47.57 -20.30 -27.56
N PRO A 486 46.95 -20.59 -28.74
CA PRO A 486 45.50 -20.52 -28.93
C PRO A 486 44.69 -21.47 -28.04
N GLN A 487 45.35 -22.48 -27.45
CA GLN A 487 44.79 -23.44 -26.51
C GLN A 487 44.44 -22.81 -25.16
N GLY A 488 44.81 -21.55 -24.89
CA GLY A 488 44.42 -20.82 -23.68
C GLY A 488 42.99 -20.27 -23.66
N LYS A 489 42.29 -20.26 -24.80
CA LYS A 489 40.96 -19.63 -24.95
C LYS A 489 39.79 -20.49 -24.45
N TYR A 490 38.70 -19.83 -24.07
CA TYR A 490 37.49 -20.42 -23.50
C TYR A 490 36.35 -20.48 -24.52
N ASP A 491 35.55 -21.54 -24.44
CA ASP A 491 34.39 -21.75 -25.31
C ASP A 491 33.15 -21.02 -24.76
N LEU A 492 33.09 -20.83 -23.43
CA LEU A 492 32.02 -20.11 -22.77
C LEU A 492 32.60 -19.05 -21.83
N ILE A 493 32.06 -17.84 -21.88
CA ILE A 493 32.32 -16.81 -20.87
C ILE A 493 31.00 -16.49 -20.15
N LEU A 494 31.02 -16.51 -18.82
CA LEU A 494 29.89 -16.17 -17.96
C LEU A 494 30.21 -14.86 -17.21
N ALA A 495 29.23 -13.98 -17.05
CA ALA A 495 29.37 -12.82 -16.17
C ALA A 495 28.02 -12.38 -15.59
N ALA A 496 27.96 -12.16 -14.28
CA ALA A 496 26.77 -11.67 -13.60
C ALA A 496 27.03 -10.28 -12.98
N ASP A 497 26.14 -9.33 -13.27
CA ASP A 497 26.22 -7.90 -12.91
C ASP A 497 27.60 -7.24 -13.18
N PRO A 498 28.16 -7.33 -14.40
CA PRO A 498 29.51 -6.84 -14.64
C PRO A 498 29.57 -5.31 -14.89
N LEU A 499 28.44 -4.61 -15.03
CA LEU A 499 28.40 -3.21 -15.50
C LEU A 499 27.89 -2.23 -14.42
N TYR A 500 28.81 -1.71 -13.60
CA TYR A 500 28.51 -0.71 -12.56
C TYR A 500 29.49 0.48 -12.56
N SER A 501 30.29 0.63 -13.61
CA SER A 501 31.23 1.74 -13.78
C SER A 501 31.34 2.13 -15.25
N PRO A 502 31.54 3.42 -15.59
CA PRO A 502 31.67 3.89 -16.97
C PRO A 502 32.80 3.23 -17.77
N LYS A 503 33.81 2.64 -17.11
CA LYS A 503 34.94 1.98 -17.79
C LYS A 503 34.67 0.50 -18.13
N HIS A 504 33.68 -0.12 -17.48
CA HIS A 504 33.42 -1.55 -17.60
C HIS A 504 33.03 -2.00 -19.01
N PRO A 505 32.22 -1.25 -19.78
CA PRO A 505 31.90 -1.63 -21.15
C PRO A 505 33.15 -1.86 -22.02
N LYS A 506 34.17 -1.02 -21.87
CA LYS A 506 35.43 -1.18 -22.60
C LYS A 506 36.23 -2.38 -22.06
N TRP A 507 36.56 -2.36 -20.76
CA TRP A 507 37.42 -3.36 -20.14
C TRP A 507 36.88 -4.78 -20.25
N LEU A 508 35.57 -4.95 -20.09
CA LEU A 508 34.91 -6.24 -20.21
C LEU A 508 34.99 -6.78 -21.65
N VAL A 509 34.72 -5.94 -22.65
CA VAL A 509 34.77 -6.36 -24.07
C VAL A 509 36.20 -6.67 -24.51
N ASP A 510 37.18 -5.86 -24.08
CA ASP A 510 38.60 -6.12 -24.35
C ASP A 510 39.03 -7.47 -23.74
N THR A 511 38.61 -7.75 -22.50
CA THR A 511 38.85 -9.03 -21.81
C THR A 511 38.18 -10.21 -22.53
N ILE A 512 36.90 -10.06 -22.89
CA ILE A 512 36.14 -11.08 -23.64
C ILE A 512 36.83 -11.37 -24.98
N GLY A 513 37.17 -10.34 -25.75
CA GLY A 513 37.81 -10.49 -27.06
C GLY A 513 39.17 -11.21 -26.98
N HIS A 514 39.91 -11.00 -25.88
CA HIS A 514 41.16 -11.69 -25.62
C HIS A 514 40.96 -13.18 -25.31
N TRP A 515 40.07 -13.51 -24.37
CA TRP A 515 39.92 -14.86 -23.80
C TRP A 515 38.93 -15.77 -24.53
N LEU A 516 37.95 -15.23 -25.25
CA LEU A 516 36.96 -16.03 -25.97
C LEU A 516 37.60 -16.75 -27.18
N SER A 517 37.23 -18.00 -27.39
CA SER A 517 37.61 -18.78 -28.57
C SER A 517 36.86 -18.25 -29.81
N ARG A 518 37.42 -18.46 -31.00
CA ARG A 518 36.75 -18.09 -32.26
C ARG A 518 35.95 -19.24 -32.87
N GLY A 519 35.54 -20.20 -32.03
CA GLY A 519 34.72 -21.33 -32.44
C GLY A 519 33.28 -20.92 -32.72
N LEU A 520 32.60 -21.63 -33.63
CA LEU A 520 31.19 -21.36 -33.94
C LEU A 520 30.25 -21.61 -32.76
N ASP A 521 30.69 -22.45 -31.82
CA ASP A 521 29.98 -22.76 -30.58
C ASP A 521 30.40 -21.85 -29.42
N ALA A 522 31.31 -20.90 -29.64
CA ALA A 522 31.75 -19.99 -28.60
C ALA A 522 30.63 -19.03 -28.20
N ARG A 523 30.38 -18.88 -26.90
CA ARG A 523 29.30 -18.05 -26.35
C ARG A 523 29.77 -17.18 -25.19
N VAL A 524 29.14 -16.02 -25.05
CA VAL A 524 29.21 -15.20 -23.84
C VAL A 524 27.79 -15.10 -23.28
N VAL A 525 27.61 -15.43 -22.01
CA VAL A 525 26.33 -15.30 -21.31
C VAL A 525 26.50 -14.26 -20.23
N VAL A 526 25.72 -13.19 -20.34
CA VAL A 526 25.72 -12.11 -19.36
C VAL A 526 24.34 -11.90 -18.78
N GLU A 527 24.31 -11.59 -17.50
CA GLU A 527 23.10 -11.21 -16.78
C GLU A 527 23.36 -9.96 -15.97
N MET A 528 22.53 -8.93 -16.13
CA MET A 528 22.76 -7.65 -15.45
C MET A 528 21.44 -6.94 -15.13
N PRO A 529 21.37 -6.17 -14.02
CA PRO A 529 20.22 -5.39 -13.67
C PRO A 529 20.02 -4.23 -14.66
N LEU A 530 18.77 -3.97 -15.04
CA LEU A 530 18.35 -2.78 -15.75
C LEU A 530 18.16 -1.65 -14.73
N ARG A 531 19.22 -0.87 -14.52
CA ARG A 531 19.19 0.35 -13.70
C ARG A 531 19.30 1.56 -14.61
N ASP A 532 18.41 2.53 -14.46
CA ASP A 532 18.37 3.74 -15.31
C ASP A 532 19.74 4.44 -15.42
N ALA A 533 20.45 4.54 -14.30
CA ALA A 533 21.78 5.14 -14.23
C ALA A 533 22.85 4.45 -15.09
N TYR A 534 22.69 3.16 -15.38
CA TYR A 534 23.66 2.34 -16.11
C TYR A 534 23.21 1.93 -17.52
N LEU A 535 22.02 2.37 -17.97
CA LEU A 535 21.54 2.12 -19.34
C LEU A 535 22.53 2.57 -20.43
N PRO A 536 23.23 3.72 -20.32
CA PRO A 536 24.25 4.10 -21.29
C PRO A 536 25.39 3.08 -21.39
N GLN A 537 25.82 2.50 -20.26
CA GLN A 537 26.88 1.50 -20.22
C GLN A 537 26.45 0.17 -20.85
N VAL A 538 25.19 -0.24 -20.66
CA VAL A 538 24.62 -1.43 -21.33
C VAL A 538 24.59 -1.24 -22.84
N GLN A 539 24.20 -0.04 -23.31
CA GLN A 539 24.19 0.29 -24.74
C GLN A 539 25.61 0.31 -25.32
N GLU A 540 26.57 0.92 -24.62
CA GLU A 540 27.97 0.94 -25.03
C GLU A 540 28.57 -0.47 -25.09
N PHE A 541 28.29 -1.32 -24.09
CA PHE A 541 28.72 -2.72 -24.08
C PHE A 541 28.22 -3.47 -25.31
N ARG A 542 26.93 -3.33 -25.64
CA ARG A 542 26.33 -3.94 -26.83
C ARG A 542 27.00 -3.47 -28.12
N GLN A 543 27.21 -2.16 -28.26
CA GLN A 543 27.86 -1.60 -29.45
C GLN A 543 29.27 -2.17 -29.61
N ARG A 544 30.08 -2.15 -28.55
CA ARG A 544 31.46 -2.66 -28.56
C ARG A 544 31.52 -4.16 -28.87
N MET A 545 30.64 -4.97 -28.30
CA MET A 545 30.55 -6.40 -28.64
C MET A 545 30.26 -6.59 -30.14
N THR A 546 29.33 -5.80 -30.68
CA THR A 546 28.99 -5.83 -32.12
C THR A 546 30.20 -5.46 -32.99
N ASP A 547 30.95 -4.44 -32.60
CA ASP A 547 32.16 -4.00 -33.32
C ASP A 547 33.25 -5.09 -33.33
N THR A 548 33.28 -6.00 -32.34
CA THR A 548 34.18 -7.17 -32.30
C THR A 548 33.69 -8.39 -33.10
N GLY A 549 32.51 -8.30 -33.73
CA GLY A 549 31.89 -9.38 -34.49
C GLY A 549 31.03 -10.34 -33.65
N LEU A 550 30.69 -9.95 -32.42
CA LEU A 550 29.84 -10.70 -31.50
C LEU A 550 28.46 -10.04 -31.42
N THR A 551 27.39 -10.81 -31.65
CA THR A 551 26.01 -10.31 -31.56
C THR A 551 25.20 -11.12 -30.57
N ALA A 552 24.21 -10.49 -29.96
CA ALA A 552 23.23 -11.21 -29.17
C ALA A 552 22.41 -12.17 -30.04
N VAL A 553 22.28 -13.41 -29.58
CA VAL A 553 21.58 -14.53 -30.22
C VAL A 553 20.32 -14.94 -29.46
N ASP A 554 20.27 -14.67 -28.16
CA ASP A 554 19.09 -14.77 -27.31
C ASP A 554 19.08 -13.63 -26.29
N GLU A 555 17.91 -13.06 -26.04
CA GLU A 555 17.71 -11.96 -25.09
C GLU A 555 16.36 -12.08 -24.40
N GLY A 556 16.31 -11.63 -23.15
CA GLY A 556 15.05 -11.49 -22.45
C GLY A 556 15.19 -10.67 -21.18
N GLU A 557 14.04 -10.45 -20.55
CA GLU A 557 13.98 -9.74 -19.27
C GLU A 557 13.33 -10.61 -18.20
N GLU A 558 13.75 -10.40 -16.95
CA GLU A 558 13.17 -11.05 -15.79
C GLU A 558 13.15 -10.09 -14.60
N ILE A 559 12.24 -10.32 -13.65
CA ILE A 559 12.18 -9.58 -12.40
C ILE A 559 12.80 -10.43 -11.30
N GLY A 560 13.84 -9.91 -10.66
CA GLY A 560 14.43 -10.49 -9.46
C GLY A 560 14.15 -9.62 -8.24
N TYR A 561 14.10 -10.25 -7.06
CA TYR A 561 13.86 -9.56 -5.80
C TYR A 561 15.17 -9.47 -5.01
N ASP A 562 15.70 -8.26 -4.80
CA ASP A 562 16.91 -8.05 -3.99
C ASP A 562 16.57 -8.13 -2.49
N ASP A 563 17.58 -8.32 -1.68
CA ASP A 563 17.46 -8.37 -0.22
C ASP A 563 17.24 -6.97 0.41
N TRP A 564 17.11 -5.93 -0.42
CA TRP A 564 16.75 -4.59 0.02
C TRP A 564 15.25 -4.44 0.09
N GLU A 565 14.78 -3.63 1.03
CA GLU A 565 13.36 -3.37 1.21
C GLU A 565 12.98 -2.00 0.61
N THR A 566 11.77 -1.92 0.06
CA THR A 566 11.13 -0.66 -0.27
C THR A 566 10.78 0.10 1.01
N ALA A 567 10.42 1.38 0.91
CA ALA A 567 10.00 2.19 2.07
C ALA A 567 8.86 1.54 2.90
N ASP A 568 8.10 0.64 2.27
CA ASP A 568 6.96 -0.08 2.85
C ASP A 568 7.34 -1.46 3.42
N GLY A 569 8.63 -1.82 3.45
CA GLY A 569 9.14 -3.10 3.99
C GLY A 569 9.01 -4.29 3.03
N GLY A 570 8.56 -4.09 1.79
CA GLY A 570 8.46 -5.13 0.75
C GLY A 570 9.80 -5.38 0.05
N ALA A 571 10.03 -6.58 -0.49
CA ALA A 571 11.25 -6.89 -1.24
C ALA A 571 11.39 -6.03 -2.51
N LEU A 572 12.57 -5.47 -2.77
CA LEU A 572 12.83 -4.60 -3.91
C LEU A 572 12.87 -5.40 -5.22
N ALA A 573 11.85 -5.22 -6.06
CA ALA A 573 11.82 -5.78 -7.41
C ALA A 573 12.76 -4.99 -8.35
N VAL A 574 13.63 -5.69 -9.04
CA VAL A 574 14.57 -5.13 -10.03
C VAL A 574 14.42 -5.91 -11.33
N ARG A 575 14.34 -5.21 -12.47
CA ARG A 575 14.35 -5.83 -13.80
C ARG A 575 15.78 -6.19 -14.18
N TYR A 576 15.98 -7.34 -14.80
CA TYR A 576 17.27 -7.84 -15.28
C TYR A 576 17.17 -8.13 -16.76
N ILE A 577 18.26 -7.89 -17.49
CA ILE A 577 18.42 -8.32 -18.88
C ILE A 577 19.37 -9.52 -18.91
N LYS A 578 18.94 -10.58 -19.59
CA LYS A 578 19.78 -11.72 -19.96
C LYS A 578 20.19 -11.58 -21.41
N MET A 579 21.45 -11.87 -21.73
CA MET A 579 21.94 -11.87 -23.11
C MET A 579 22.88 -13.05 -23.33
N VAL A 580 22.59 -13.85 -24.35
CA VAL A 580 23.53 -14.82 -24.91
C VAL A 580 24.11 -14.23 -26.18
N ILE A 581 25.43 -14.21 -26.32
CA ILE A 581 26.16 -13.54 -27.39
C ILE A 581 27.07 -14.54 -28.10
N GLY A 582 27.08 -14.54 -29.43
CA GLY A 582 27.86 -15.46 -30.27
C GLY A 582 28.44 -14.82 -31.53
N LEU A 583 29.32 -15.57 -32.22
CA LEU A 583 30.00 -15.12 -33.44
C LEU A 583 29.06 -15.12 -34.66
N LEU A 584 28.96 -13.98 -35.34
CA LEU A 584 28.15 -13.86 -36.55
C LEU A 584 28.88 -14.48 -37.77
N THR A 585 28.41 -15.62 -38.30
CA THR A 585 28.88 -16.13 -39.59
C THR A 585 28.15 -15.47 -40.76
N ILE A 586 28.91 -14.78 -41.62
CA ILE A 586 28.42 -14.09 -42.81
C ILE A 586 28.02 -15.12 -43.87
N ALA A 587 26.78 -15.59 -43.83
CA ALA A 587 26.12 -16.22 -44.95
C ALA A 587 24.67 -15.73 -45.02
N ALA A 588 24.46 -14.64 -45.75
CA ALA A 588 23.16 -14.14 -46.20
C ALA A 588 22.24 -13.41 -45.18
N ILE A 589 22.73 -12.39 -44.47
CA ILE A 589 21.85 -11.36 -43.86
C ILE A 589 22.34 -9.88 -43.97
N PRO A 590 23.12 -9.40 -44.96
CA PRO A 590 23.25 -7.94 -45.14
C PRO A 590 21.90 -7.25 -45.41
N THR A 591 20.95 -7.94 -46.05
CA THR A 591 19.68 -7.35 -46.49
C THR A 591 18.62 -7.27 -45.38
N VAL A 592 18.51 -8.28 -44.51
CA VAL A 592 17.45 -8.32 -43.49
C VAL A 592 17.87 -7.59 -42.20
N THR A 593 19.12 -7.73 -41.73
CA THR A 593 19.60 -7.01 -40.55
C THR A 593 19.79 -5.53 -40.87
N GLY A 594 20.26 -5.20 -42.09
CA GLY A 594 20.25 -3.84 -42.61
C GLY A 594 18.83 -3.26 -42.65
N ALA A 595 17.84 -4.02 -43.11
CA ALA A 595 16.44 -3.58 -43.12
C ALA A 595 15.84 -3.48 -41.70
N SER A 596 16.14 -4.38 -40.78
CA SER A 596 15.59 -4.38 -39.41
C SER A 596 16.24 -3.32 -38.52
N LEU A 597 17.55 -3.11 -38.62
CA LEU A 597 18.24 -1.98 -37.97
C LEU A 597 17.85 -0.65 -38.62
N ALA A 598 17.74 -0.59 -39.96
CA ALA A 598 17.21 0.59 -40.62
C ALA A 598 15.78 0.85 -40.19
N VAL A 599 14.91 -0.14 -40.05
CA VAL A 599 13.52 0.04 -39.59
C VAL A 599 13.47 0.39 -38.10
N SER A 600 14.35 -0.15 -37.25
CA SER A 600 14.39 0.18 -35.82
C SER A 600 14.97 1.57 -35.57
N GLU A 601 16.09 1.92 -36.21
CA GLU A 601 16.65 3.27 -36.19
C GLU A 601 15.75 4.25 -36.92
N GLN A 602 15.07 3.86 -38.00
CA GLN A 602 14.04 4.69 -38.64
C GLN A 602 12.84 4.85 -37.73
N ARG A 603 12.41 3.83 -36.96
CA ARG A 603 11.33 3.98 -35.97
C ARG A 603 11.74 4.90 -34.84
N LYS A 604 12.94 4.73 -34.27
CA LYS A 604 13.47 5.62 -33.22
C LYS A 604 13.74 7.04 -33.72
N ALA A 605 14.28 7.18 -34.93
CA ALA A 605 14.48 8.47 -35.56
C ALA A 605 13.16 9.10 -36.00
N ASN A 606 12.16 8.31 -36.41
CA ASN A 606 10.81 8.80 -36.69
C ASN A 606 10.14 9.26 -35.41
N GLN A 607 10.25 8.50 -34.31
CA GLN A 607 9.70 8.87 -33.01
C GLN A 607 10.39 10.14 -32.48
N ARG A 608 11.72 10.23 -32.53
CA ARG A 608 12.45 11.47 -32.18
C ARG A 608 12.06 12.65 -33.07
N LYS A 609 11.92 12.43 -34.38
CA LYS A 609 11.45 13.45 -35.32
C LYS A 609 9.99 13.84 -35.07
N GLU A 610 9.17 12.90 -34.63
CA GLU A 610 7.76 13.11 -34.31
C GLU A 610 7.64 13.90 -33.00
N ASP A 611 8.36 13.53 -31.96
CA ASP A 611 8.47 14.27 -30.70
C ASP A 611 9.02 15.69 -30.95
N GLU A 612 10.08 15.83 -31.75
CA GLU A 612 10.60 17.13 -32.18
C GLU A 612 9.57 17.93 -32.99
N ARG A 613 8.74 17.31 -33.82
CA ARG A 613 7.67 17.99 -34.57
C ARG A 613 6.55 18.45 -33.65
N ARG A 614 6.16 17.62 -32.68
CA ARG A 614 5.08 17.86 -31.71
C ARG A 614 5.45 18.96 -30.70
N MET A 615 6.72 19.02 -30.29
CA MET A 615 7.25 20.03 -29.35
C MET A 615 7.64 21.37 -30.00
N ARG A 616 7.56 21.52 -31.34
CA ARG A 616 7.78 22.82 -31.97
C ARG A 616 6.66 23.79 -31.60
N LYS A 617 7.05 24.97 -31.12
CA LYS A 617 6.11 26.05 -30.79
C LYS A 617 5.49 26.64 -32.07
N PHE A 618 4.18 26.83 -32.04
CA PHE A 618 3.42 27.49 -33.09
C PHE A 618 2.37 28.44 -32.50
N HIS A 619 1.93 29.39 -33.30
CA HIS A 619 0.74 30.18 -33.08
C HIS A 619 -0.47 29.50 -33.69
N ILE A 620 -1.65 29.78 -33.13
CA ILE A 620 -2.93 29.30 -33.62
C ILE A 620 -3.64 30.48 -34.28
N ASP A 621 -3.67 30.47 -35.61
CA ASP A 621 -4.33 31.48 -36.43
C ASP A 621 -5.67 30.95 -36.94
N VAL A 622 -6.61 31.84 -37.19
CA VAL A 622 -7.96 31.51 -37.61
C VAL A 622 -8.15 31.76 -39.10
N GLU A 623 -8.72 30.77 -39.79
CA GLU A 623 -9.20 30.89 -41.17
C GLU A 623 -10.72 30.64 -41.19
N SER A 624 -11.47 31.57 -41.78
CA SER A 624 -12.92 31.43 -42.02
C SER A 624 -13.22 31.49 -43.53
N ALA A 625 -14.40 31.02 -43.94
CA ALA A 625 -14.88 30.98 -45.32
C ALA A 625 -14.97 32.39 -45.97
N GLY A 626 -15.09 33.44 -45.16
CA GLY A 626 -15.13 34.83 -45.63
C GLY A 626 -16.42 35.20 -46.38
N GLU A 627 -17.52 34.48 -46.10
CA GLU A 627 -18.79 34.66 -46.78
C GLU A 627 -19.69 35.69 -46.07
N THR A 628 -19.53 35.83 -44.76
CA THR A 628 -20.29 36.76 -43.90
C THR A 628 -19.44 37.94 -43.40
N GLN A 629 -20.09 38.93 -42.79
CA GLN A 629 -19.38 40.05 -42.17
C GLN A 629 -18.57 39.56 -40.96
N GLU A 630 -19.17 38.67 -40.18
CA GLU A 630 -18.61 38.02 -39.00
C GLU A 630 -17.36 37.20 -39.38
N ASP A 631 -17.42 36.44 -40.49
CA ASP A 631 -16.27 35.72 -41.03
C ASP A 631 -15.09 36.64 -41.33
N SER A 632 -15.37 37.82 -41.89
CA SER A 632 -14.35 38.81 -42.24
C SER A 632 -13.69 39.44 -41.01
N GLU A 633 -14.40 39.48 -39.88
CA GLU A 633 -13.89 40.03 -38.61
C GLU A 633 -12.95 39.05 -37.89
N VAL A 634 -13.24 37.74 -37.96
CA VAL A 634 -12.45 36.69 -37.28
C VAL A 634 -11.33 36.13 -38.15
N ASN A 635 -11.44 36.23 -39.48
CA ASN A 635 -10.44 35.69 -40.39
C ASN A 635 -9.08 36.40 -40.23
N GLY A 636 -8.01 35.62 -40.08
CA GLY A 636 -6.65 36.11 -39.86
C GLY A 636 -6.35 36.54 -38.41
N LYS A 637 -7.29 36.39 -37.48
CA LYS A 637 -7.07 36.60 -36.05
C LYS A 637 -6.28 35.44 -35.42
N ARG A 638 -5.69 35.69 -34.25
CA ARG A 638 -4.83 34.76 -33.51
C ARG A 638 -5.39 34.46 -32.14
N PHE A 639 -5.14 33.23 -31.65
CA PHE A 639 -5.43 32.86 -30.27
C PHE A 639 -4.62 33.70 -29.30
N VAL A 640 -5.34 34.41 -28.44
CA VAL A 640 -4.79 35.11 -27.30
C VAL A 640 -5.45 34.59 -26.02
N VAL A 641 -4.69 34.62 -24.93
CA VAL A 641 -5.13 34.10 -23.63
C VAL A 641 -5.26 35.27 -22.65
N ARG A 642 -6.44 35.37 -22.02
CA ARG A 642 -6.74 36.28 -20.91
C ARG A 642 -7.90 35.73 -20.09
N ASP A 643 -7.94 36.04 -18.80
CA ASP A 643 -9.06 35.69 -17.90
C ASP A 643 -9.52 34.22 -17.99
N GLU A 644 -8.56 33.29 -18.06
CA GLU A 644 -8.77 31.83 -18.15
C GLU A 644 -9.49 31.34 -19.42
N LYS A 645 -9.71 32.22 -20.41
CA LYS A 645 -10.40 31.95 -21.67
C LYS A 645 -9.51 32.16 -22.89
N ILE A 646 -9.91 31.52 -23.99
CA ILE A 646 -9.30 31.71 -25.30
C ILE A 646 -10.14 32.70 -26.13
N TYR A 647 -9.48 33.75 -26.60
CA TYR A 647 -10.06 34.78 -27.46
C TYR A 647 -9.32 34.89 -28.78
N LEU A 648 -9.97 35.53 -29.76
CA LEU A 648 -9.40 35.92 -31.05
C LEU A 648 -9.07 37.40 -31.05
N ASP A 649 -7.82 37.75 -31.36
CA ASP A 649 -7.38 39.15 -31.46
C ASP A 649 -6.30 39.31 -32.53
N ASP A 650 -5.81 40.54 -32.72
CA ASP A 650 -4.79 40.85 -33.72
C ASP A 650 -3.48 40.07 -33.47
N PRO A 651 -2.85 39.51 -34.51
CA PRO A 651 -1.55 38.85 -34.36
C PRO A 651 -0.47 39.75 -33.77
N GLU A 652 -0.52 41.06 -34.02
CA GLU A 652 0.41 42.04 -33.44
C GLU A 652 -0.16 42.63 -32.14
N GLU A 653 0.60 42.48 -31.04
CA GLU A 653 0.19 42.94 -29.71
C GLU A 653 -0.10 44.45 -29.65
N SER A 654 0.59 45.26 -30.47
CA SER A 654 0.39 46.72 -30.53
C SER A 654 -0.97 47.15 -31.08
N ASN A 655 -1.65 46.28 -31.83
CA ASN A 655 -2.93 46.58 -32.47
C ASN A 655 -4.13 46.16 -31.61
N ARG A 656 -3.88 45.50 -30.47
CA ARG A 656 -4.93 44.99 -29.58
C ARG A 656 -5.47 46.10 -28.70
N GLN A 657 -6.80 46.18 -28.60
CA GLN A 657 -7.46 47.14 -27.72
C GLN A 657 -7.43 46.69 -26.25
N THR A 658 -7.41 45.38 -26.01
CA THR A 658 -7.39 44.80 -24.67
C THR A 658 -6.09 44.03 -24.46
N PRO A 659 -5.39 44.22 -23.34
CA PRO A 659 -4.19 43.46 -23.02
C PRO A 659 -4.47 41.96 -22.99
N SER A 660 -3.72 41.18 -23.78
CA SER A 660 -3.88 39.73 -23.88
C SER A 660 -2.55 39.10 -24.28
N HIS A 661 -2.25 37.92 -23.74
CA HIS A 661 -0.99 37.22 -24.00
C HIS A 661 -1.11 36.39 -25.29
N THR A 662 -0.08 36.42 -26.14
CA THR A 662 -0.10 35.65 -27.40
C THR A 662 0.15 34.17 -27.11
N SER A 663 -0.80 33.33 -27.52
CA SER A 663 -0.68 31.88 -27.37
C SER A 663 0.53 31.35 -28.18
N GLN A 664 1.41 30.60 -27.51
CA GLN A 664 2.49 29.83 -28.14
C GLN A 664 2.29 28.38 -27.75
N ALA A 665 1.64 27.64 -28.65
CA ALA A 665 1.18 26.30 -28.38
C ALA A 665 2.20 25.24 -28.85
N PHE A 666 2.20 24.10 -28.18
CA PHE A 666 2.90 22.88 -28.60
C PHE A 666 2.17 21.64 -28.04
N TYR A 667 2.42 20.48 -28.63
CA TYR A 667 1.79 19.23 -28.22
C TYR A 667 2.71 18.44 -27.30
N ILE A 668 2.12 17.83 -26.27
CA ILE A 668 2.78 16.87 -25.39
C ILE A 668 1.71 15.94 -24.82
N GLU A 669 2.08 14.71 -24.46
CA GLU A 669 1.20 13.76 -23.80
C GLU A 669 0.56 14.37 -22.53
N TYR A 670 -0.76 14.23 -22.39
CA TYR A 670 -1.49 14.80 -21.25
C TYR A 670 -1.26 13.95 -19.99
N PRO A 671 -0.76 14.54 -18.87
CA PRO A 671 -0.42 13.80 -17.67
C PRO A 671 -1.67 13.47 -16.82
N GLU A 672 -2.21 12.26 -17.01
CA GLU A 672 -3.39 11.78 -16.31
C GLU A 672 -3.24 11.73 -14.77
N LEU A 673 -4.33 11.99 -14.04
CA LEU A 673 -4.42 11.73 -12.60
C LEU A 673 -4.51 10.21 -12.36
N ASP A 674 -4.02 9.71 -11.22
CA ASP A 674 -3.91 8.26 -10.97
C ASP A 674 -5.23 7.50 -11.14
N HIS A 675 -6.35 8.10 -10.72
CA HIS A 675 -7.69 7.51 -10.88
C HIS A 675 -8.26 7.62 -12.31
N MET A 676 -7.66 8.46 -13.18
CA MET A 676 -8.07 8.71 -14.57
C MET A 676 -7.12 8.09 -15.61
N LYS A 677 -6.02 7.44 -15.21
CA LYS A 677 -5.03 6.82 -16.11
C LYS A 677 -5.60 5.83 -17.12
N HIS A 678 -6.78 5.27 -16.86
CA HIS A 678 -7.46 4.34 -17.77
C HIS A 678 -8.12 5.03 -18.99
N LEU A 679 -8.24 6.37 -18.99
CA LEU A 679 -8.89 7.11 -20.07
C LEU A 679 -7.99 7.31 -21.30
N ASP A 680 -6.66 7.27 -21.13
CA ASP A 680 -5.66 7.40 -22.20
C ASP A 680 -5.99 8.47 -23.25
N ARG A 681 -6.18 9.73 -22.81
CA ARG A 681 -6.68 10.83 -23.66
C ARG A 681 -5.65 11.38 -24.65
N GLY A 682 -4.47 10.76 -24.74
CA GLY A 682 -3.44 11.07 -25.72
C GLY A 682 -2.79 12.45 -25.56
N ASN A 683 -2.52 13.12 -26.68
CA ASN A 683 -1.82 14.40 -26.70
C ASN A 683 -2.70 15.54 -26.18
N GLY A 684 -2.16 16.31 -25.24
CA GLY A 684 -2.69 17.61 -24.82
C GLY A 684 -2.06 18.76 -25.60
N LEU A 685 -2.74 19.90 -25.62
CA LEU A 685 -2.24 21.15 -26.20
C LEU A 685 -1.86 22.11 -25.07
N VAL A 686 -0.57 22.47 -25.00
CA VAL A 686 -0.04 23.38 -23.97
C VAL A 686 0.21 24.73 -24.60
N THR A 687 -0.08 25.82 -23.87
CA THR A 687 0.29 27.18 -24.26
C THR A 687 0.95 27.95 -23.13
N SER A 688 1.82 28.90 -23.49
CA SER A 688 2.32 29.91 -22.56
C SER A 688 1.26 30.96 -22.23
N VAL A 689 1.17 31.37 -20.97
CA VAL A 689 0.22 32.42 -20.52
C VAL A 689 0.90 33.69 -20.00
N THR A 690 2.22 33.64 -19.78
CA THR A 690 3.04 34.77 -19.34
C THR A 690 4.40 34.71 -20.03
N HIS A 691 5.04 35.86 -20.23
CA HIS A 691 6.39 35.92 -20.81
C HIS A 691 7.49 35.54 -19.81
N ILE A 692 7.43 36.04 -18.56
CA ILE A 692 8.47 35.86 -17.54
C ILE A 692 7.85 35.85 -16.11
N PRO A 693 7.98 34.76 -15.33
CA PRO A 693 8.42 33.43 -15.77
C PRO A 693 7.39 32.85 -16.75
N PRO A 694 7.82 32.05 -17.75
CA PRO A 694 6.89 31.41 -18.67
C PRO A 694 6.06 30.36 -17.93
N LEU A 695 4.80 30.68 -17.65
CA LEU A 695 3.84 29.73 -17.10
C LEU A 695 3.15 29.00 -18.25
N LEU A 696 3.04 27.68 -18.13
CA LEU A 696 2.44 26.81 -19.12
C LEU A 696 1.10 26.27 -18.60
N HIS A 697 0.06 26.40 -19.40
CA HIS A 697 -1.28 25.88 -19.11
C HIS A 697 -1.79 25.02 -20.28
N TRP A 698 -2.71 24.11 -19.97
CA TRP A 698 -3.38 23.26 -20.95
C TRP A 698 -4.55 24.01 -21.56
N ILE A 699 -4.72 23.93 -22.88
CA ILE A 699 -5.93 24.37 -23.58
C ILE A 699 -6.91 23.20 -23.57
N TYR A 700 -8.15 23.46 -23.17
CA TYR A 700 -9.21 22.46 -23.10
C TYR A 700 -10.56 23.07 -23.44
N ALA A 701 -11.51 22.26 -23.90
CA ALA A 701 -12.90 22.66 -24.03
C ALA A 701 -13.66 22.31 -22.75
N ASP A 702 -14.34 23.29 -22.18
CA ASP A 702 -15.19 23.10 -21.02
C ASP A 702 -16.34 22.12 -21.36
N LYS A 703 -16.49 21.04 -20.57
CA LYS A 703 -17.46 19.96 -20.86
C LYS A 703 -18.93 20.40 -20.85
N GLU A 704 -19.25 21.52 -20.21
CA GLU A 704 -20.64 22.00 -20.07
C GLU A 704 -20.91 23.12 -21.07
N THR A 705 -19.99 24.07 -21.16
CA THR A 705 -20.18 25.28 -22.00
C THR A 705 -19.58 25.17 -23.39
N HIS A 706 -18.75 24.17 -23.64
CA HIS A 706 -17.96 23.95 -24.86
C HIS A 706 -17.00 25.09 -25.21
N GLN A 707 -16.85 26.09 -24.32
CA GLN A 707 -15.91 27.18 -24.49
C GLN A 707 -14.46 26.69 -24.32
N LEU A 708 -13.56 27.14 -25.19
CA LEU A 708 -12.14 26.91 -25.02
C LEU A 708 -11.58 27.78 -23.89
N LYS A 709 -10.96 27.10 -22.92
CA LYS A 709 -10.34 27.68 -21.74
C LYS A 709 -8.90 27.21 -21.62
N TYR A 710 -8.16 27.83 -20.70
CA TYR A 710 -6.82 27.39 -20.35
C TYR A 710 -6.62 27.32 -18.84
N GLY A 711 -5.87 26.33 -18.36
CA GLY A 711 -5.67 26.14 -16.92
C GLY A 711 -4.57 25.15 -16.56
N ASN A 712 -4.34 25.01 -15.26
CA ASN A 712 -3.43 24.01 -14.73
C ASN A 712 -4.04 22.60 -14.84
N ARG A 713 -3.23 21.58 -14.58
CA ARG A 713 -3.62 20.17 -14.70
C ARG A 713 -4.85 19.78 -13.86
N THR A 714 -4.99 20.32 -12.65
CA THR A 714 -6.12 20.01 -11.77
C THR A 714 -7.41 20.62 -12.30
N GLY A 715 -7.35 21.85 -12.82
CA GLY A 715 -8.51 22.54 -13.40
C GLY A 715 -8.92 21.96 -14.75
N SER A 716 -7.99 21.49 -15.57
CA SER A 716 -8.29 20.93 -16.89
C SER A 716 -8.78 19.47 -16.85
N ALA A 717 -8.39 18.68 -15.84
CA ALA A 717 -8.56 17.22 -15.84
C ALA A 717 -10.01 16.74 -15.98
N GLU A 718 -10.99 17.50 -15.51
CA GLU A 718 -12.41 17.13 -15.59
C GLU A 718 -13.09 17.53 -16.91
N HIS A 719 -12.37 18.22 -17.80
CA HIS A 719 -12.90 18.75 -19.06
C HIS A 719 -12.35 17.99 -20.29
N ILE A 720 -12.65 18.49 -21.49
CA ILE A 720 -12.23 17.89 -22.76
C ILE A 720 -10.83 18.40 -23.09
N VAL A 721 -9.83 17.60 -22.73
CA VAL A 721 -8.39 17.96 -22.80
C VAL A 721 -7.65 17.38 -23.99
N GLY A 722 -8.27 16.48 -24.75
CA GLY A 722 -7.64 15.79 -25.87
C GLY A 722 -8.46 14.58 -26.36
N PRO A 723 -7.99 13.90 -27.43
CA PRO A 723 -6.69 14.12 -28.05
C PRO A 723 -6.67 15.36 -28.95
N TRP A 724 -5.68 16.22 -28.75
CA TRP A 724 -5.33 17.29 -29.68
C TRP A 724 -4.39 16.77 -30.76
N ASP A 725 -4.71 17.08 -32.02
CA ASP A 725 -3.86 16.70 -33.15
C ASP A 725 -3.90 17.77 -34.25
N TRP A 726 -3.39 17.43 -35.42
CA TRP A 726 -3.49 18.20 -36.65
C TRP A 726 -3.87 17.31 -37.83
N THR A 727 -4.35 17.94 -38.89
CA THR A 727 -4.62 17.38 -40.21
C THR A 727 -3.99 18.28 -41.28
N ASP A 728 -4.17 17.95 -42.56
CA ASP A 728 -3.71 18.74 -43.71
C ASP A 728 -2.19 19.04 -43.68
N GLU A 729 -1.36 18.01 -43.48
CA GLU A 729 0.10 18.14 -43.43
C GLU A 729 0.58 19.14 -42.37
N GLU A 730 0.16 18.94 -41.11
CA GLU A 730 0.56 19.76 -39.96
C GLU A 730 -0.05 21.16 -39.89
N LYS A 731 -1.06 21.46 -40.74
CA LYS A 731 -1.62 22.82 -40.86
C LYS A 731 -2.88 23.06 -40.06
N THR A 732 -3.82 22.12 -39.99
CA THR A 732 -5.13 22.36 -39.36
C THR A 732 -5.24 21.63 -38.02
N ILE A 733 -5.56 22.32 -36.93
CA ILE A 733 -5.67 21.73 -35.58
C ILE A 733 -7.01 21.03 -35.41
N THR A 734 -6.99 19.91 -34.67
CA THR A 734 -8.18 19.13 -34.30
C THR A 734 -8.21 18.84 -32.81
N LEU A 735 -9.41 18.70 -32.25
CA LEU A 735 -9.66 18.18 -30.90
C LEU A 735 -10.63 16.99 -31.01
N GLU A 736 -10.29 15.85 -30.41
CA GLU A 736 -11.06 14.60 -30.53
C GLU A 736 -11.34 14.22 -32.00
N GLU A 737 -10.36 14.41 -32.89
CA GLU A 737 -10.47 14.21 -34.35
C GLU A 737 -11.52 15.11 -35.04
N ASN A 738 -12.07 16.10 -34.33
CA ASN A 738 -13.05 17.05 -34.83
C ASN A 738 -12.38 18.41 -35.16
N ARG A 739 -12.86 19.04 -36.24
CA ARG A 739 -12.40 20.33 -36.79
C ARG A 739 -13.39 21.46 -36.56
N GLN A 740 -14.57 21.18 -36.00
CA GLN A 740 -15.64 22.16 -35.86
C GLN A 740 -15.39 23.05 -34.64
N PHE A 741 -14.90 24.26 -34.90
CA PHE A 741 -14.77 25.32 -33.93
C PHE A 741 -15.61 26.51 -34.39
N VAL A 742 -16.18 27.24 -33.44
CA VAL A 742 -17.02 28.40 -33.71
C VAL A 742 -16.51 29.57 -32.88
N ALA A 743 -16.32 30.72 -33.51
CA ALA A 743 -16.09 31.98 -32.83
C ALA A 743 -17.46 32.59 -32.48
N VAL A 744 -17.67 32.98 -31.23
CA VAL A 744 -18.91 33.63 -30.77
C VAL A 744 -18.55 34.96 -30.15
N GLN A 745 -19.24 36.03 -30.56
CA GLN A 745 -19.04 37.36 -30.01
C GLN A 745 -19.68 37.45 -28.62
N GLU A 746 -18.89 37.82 -27.62
CA GLU A 746 -19.32 38.04 -26.25
C GLU A 746 -19.85 39.48 -26.07
N GLU A 747 -20.51 39.77 -24.93
CA GLU A 747 -21.13 41.09 -24.67
C GLU A 747 -20.13 42.27 -24.69
N ASP A 748 -18.85 41.99 -24.44
CA ASP A 748 -17.75 42.97 -24.49
C ASP A 748 -17.24 43.23 -25.92
N GLY A 749 -17.86 42.60 -26.92
CA GLY A 749 -17.49 42.66 -28.34
C GLY A 749 -16.30 41.79 -28.72
N ALA A 750 -15.72 41.04 -27.76
CA ALA A 750 -14.61 40.13 -28.02
C ALA A 750 -15.10 38.80 -28.58
N TRP A 751 -14.29 38.18 -29.44
CA TRP A 751 -14.59 36.90 -30.05
C TRP A 751 -13.97 35.77 -29.21
N ALA A 752 -14.81 34.99 -28.53
CA ALA A 752 -14.39 33.80 -27.79
C ALA A 752 -14.54 32.55 -28.66
N VAL A 753 -13.74 31.51 -28.38
CA VAL A 753 -13.73 30.28 -29.19
C VAL A 753 -14.47 29.15 -28.47
N TYR A 754 -15.32 28.44 -29.20
CA TYR A 754 -16.09 27.30 -28.74
C TYR A 754 -15.82 26.08 -29.62
N PHE A 755 -15.96 24.88 -29.03
CA PHE A 755 -15.75 23.60 -29.69
C PHE A 755 -17.08 22.88 -29.91
N ASP A 756 -17.49 22.72 -31.16
CA ASP A 756 -18.71 22.01 -31.51
C ASP A 756 -18.46 20.50 -31.49
N ARG A 757 -18.60 19.91 -30.30
CA ARG A 757 -18.43 18.48 -30.08
C ARG A 757 -19.55 17.65 -30.69
N ASP A 758 -20.79 18.12 -30.58
CA ASP A 758 -22.01 17.38 -30.95
C ASP A 758 -22.38 17.52 -32.43
N ARG A 759 -21.70 18.44 -33.14
CA ARG A 759 -21.87 18.72 -34.58
C ARG A 759 -23.25 19.29 -34.91
N ASP A 760 -23.77 20.10 -34.01
CA ASP A 760 -25.06 20.78 -34.09
C ASP A 760 -24.90 22.30 -34.28
N ASP A 761 -23.71 22.76 -34.68
CA ASP A 761 -23.36 24.18 -34.79
C ASP A 761 -23.53 24.93 -33.45
N LEU A 762 -23.41 24.22 -32.32
CA LEU A 762 -23.60 24.69 -30.94
C LEU A 762 -25.02 25.16 -30.62
N GLU A 763 -26.04 24.78 -31.40
CA GLU A 763 -27.43 25.23 -31.23
C GLU A 763 -27.93 24.99 -29.79
N GLY A 764 -27.78 23.75 -29.28
CA GLY A 764 -28.24 23.43 -27.92
C GLY A 764 -27.44 24.17 -26.83
N VAL A 765 -26.12 24.20 -26.98
CA VAL A 765 -25.20 24.78 -25.96
C VAL A 765 -25.33 26.30 -25.88
N LEU A 766 -25.58 26.98 -27.00
CA LEU A 766 -25.79 28.43 -27.05
C LEU A 766 -27.21 28.82 -26.61
N GLU A 767 -28.22 27.99 -26.89
CA GLU A 767 -29.59 28.20 -26.37
C GLU A 767 -29.61 28.17 -24.84
N GLU A 768 -28.99 27.16 -24.23
CA GLU A 768 -28.92 27.04 -22.76
C GLU A 768 -28.16 28.20 -22.10
N GLN A 769 -27.18 28.77 -22.81
CA GLN A 769 -26.41 29.93 -22.35
C GLN A 769 -27.07 31.27 -22.67
N GLY A 770 -28.20 31.28 -23.39
CA GLY A 770 -28.87 32.51 -23.83
C GLY A 770 -28.05 33.32 -24.84
N LYS A 771 -27.17 32.66 -25.61
CA LYS A 771 -26.27 33.26 -26.60
C LYS A 771 -26.63 32.93 -28.05
N LEU A 772 -27.80 32.32 -28.28
CA LEU A 772 -28.25 31.91 -29.61
C LEU A 772 -28.37 33.10 -30.59
N ASP A 773 -28.66 34.30 -30.07
CA ASP A 773 -28.77 35.53 -30.85
C ASP A 773 -27.41 36.26 -31.06
N ASN A 774 -26.32 35.75 -30.49
CA ASN A 774 -25.00 36.37 -30.62
C ASN A 774 -24.44 36.16 -32.03
N ALA A 775 -23.63 37.11 -32.51
CA ALA A 775 -22.88 36.94 -33.75
C ALA A 775 -21.91 35.75 -33.61
N PHE A 776 -21.91 34.86 -34.60
CA PHE A 776 -21.03 33.70 -34.62
C PHE A 776 -20.43 33.48 -36.01
N ALA A 777 -19.27 32.84 -36.06
CA ALA A 777 -18.58 32.49 -37.29
C ALA A 777 -17.91 31.11 -37.14
N PRO A 778 -18.18 30.14 -38.03
CA PRO A 778 -17.43 28.89 -38.09
C PRO A 778 -15.96 29.17 -38.45
N ILE A 779 -15.03 28.58 -37.68
CA ILE A 779 -13.60 28.84 -37.84
C ILE A 779 -12.79 27.55 -37.99
N ASN A 780 -11.71 27.64 -38.78
CA ASN A 780 -10.67 26.63 -38.85
C ASN A 780 -9.43 27.11 -38.11
N LEU A 781 -8.89 26.25 -37.25
CA LEU A 781 -7.69 26.54 -36.50
C LEU A 781 -6.45 26.12 -37.29
N LYS A 782 -5.54 27.06 -37.57
CA LYS A 782 -4.33 26.84 -38.35
C LYS A 782 -3.06 27.00 -37.52
N ARG A 783 -2.09 26.11 -37.76
CA ARG A 783 -0.76 26.15 -37.14
C ARG A 783 0.17 27.06 -37.94
N SER A 784 0.62 28.14 -37.31
CA SER A 784 1.62 29.06 -37.84
C SER A 784 2.91 28.97 -37.04
N MET A 785 3.97 28.44 -37.63
CA MET A 785 5.23 28.15 -36.91
C MET A 785 5.88 29.42 -36.36
N VAL A 786 6.37 29.37 -35.11
CA VAL A 786 7.19 30.45 -34.54
C VAL A 786 8.58 30.39 -35.20
N PRO A 787 9.11 31.50 -35.75
CA PRO A 787 10.46 31.52 -36.32
C PRO A 787 11.51 31.11 -35.29
N GLN A 788 12.32 30.09 -35.59
CA GLN A 788 13.46 29.73 -34.74
C GLN A 788 14.53 30.82 -34.84
N ALA A 789 14.98 31.36 -33.70
CA ALA A 789 16.19 32.17 -33.66
C ALA A 789 17.36 31.31 -34.15
N SER A 790 18.00 31.73 -35.24
CA SER A 790 19.22 31.11 -35.76
C SER A 790 20.33 31.20 -34.72
N ASN A 791 20.59 30.11 -34.00
CA ASN A 791 21.82 29.95 -33.23
C ASN A 791 22.97 29.66 -34.20
N ASP A 792 23.42 30.69 -34.90
CA ASP A 792 24.77 30.72 -35.45
C ASP A 792 25.72 31.05 -34.30
N ASN A 793 26.19 30.02 -33.60
CA ASN A 793 27.48 30.04 -32.91
C ASN A 793 28.07 28.65 -32.95
N SER A 794 29.13 28.55 -33.76
CA SER A 794 30.08 27.46 -33.96
C SER A 794 30.62 26.84 -32.68
#